data_AF-G0W5T2-F1
#
_entry.id   AF-G0W5T2-F1
#
_cell.length_a   1.000
_cell.length_b   1.000
_cell.length_c   1.000
_cell.angle_alpha   90.00
_cell.angle_beta   90.00
_cell.angle_gamma   90.00
#
_symmetry.space_group_name_H-M   'P 1'
#
loop_
_entity.id
_entity.type
_entity.pdbx_description
1 polymer ?
#
loop_
_entity_poly.entity_id
_entity_poly.type
_entity_poly.pdbx_seq_one_letter_code
_entity_poly.pdbx_strand_id
1 'polypeptide(L)'
;MRLFIGRNPRSIVLASNNYYLSFQKYHRPSGPIQPQQPSKSSSVVIKILSEAEVLDEARFTEIKSCIYNGLLGLISTNGSVFLAIISGVQNVGFPRWKNEGSRVVPNETIYKVLDVDFYSIENDAYDPLFFERNEQNYDKLIHEHPCGSFKKLFGDGTFYFSRDFDISNTVKNHGLLHNLEYTIDNQDLGFIWNTSLTSEIISWRNRVPIEKRHLFDNSNFLTFVVRGFCKTAVVEDGDNTASVTIISRISAENKLNAFEDGLNDEGKVGCFVETEVVVTTKKFIFSYTQVEANIPLFWESVENQLLYGRKIKMTRTPDQSQTAFDKHFDSMESKYGVVSIVNLIKPKSETQESLALVYQKCAEARGTKITNLEYTSGIFNKAPHKLIYLLQQDIYEFGAFAYDMSRGVYFGKQTGVLRISAFDSIEKPLQVAKIVSKEVLELATKELQGFEITSLFIDAHDRIWSENYYWLDRTYSKNGKNPMKYAKIYYKLFSSKVKLFYPLHYYVSQHLRQMKSNFTFQKDITIFAGTFNISGKVSKDDITEWIFPKGSNLENPASIYIIGLEEVVELTPGHMLSTDPFIKQFWERKIITLLNNSGGKEKYVCTWSNQLGGLLLMLFMSSSEYLKIKHIEGDVKKTGFGGIASNKGAVAVSFNYSATKFCVLVSHLAAGLDNVEQRHNDYKTIVKNINFGRGLRIKDHDAVIWMGDFNYRILMSNEDVRRLIASKEYTNLFLKDQLNQQMIAGESFPYYHEMAIDFPPTYKFDPGTKTYDTSEKMRIPAWTDRILSRGEVLKQLSYGCAEDILFSDHRPVYATFNARVTVVDEQKKEALSIELHEKIMEKLANLTEEEKDAVLSERILLFDGEERSDSNLLPNGESLPSVADSKRGKLLPPPSSDTRKWWIGNGKQVKVTLDIDPNKYMINPKRNPNPFIEMDEEGANIPFFIPRTK
;
A
#
# COMPACT_ATOMS: atom_id res chain seq x y z
N MET A 1 -20.60 7.33 -23.50
CA MET A 1 -19.67 6.60 -24.40
C MET A 1 -20.48 5.95 -25.51
N ARG A 2 -19.88 5.73 -26.68
CA ARG A 2 -20.48 5.02 -27.83
C ARG A 2 -19.76 3.68 -28.02
N LEU A 3 -20.45 2.70 -28.56
CA LEU A 3 -19.90 1.37 -28.84
C LEU A 3 -20.10 1.02 -30.30
N PHE A 4 -19.04 0.49 -30.91
CA PHE A 4 -19.05 0.01 -32.29
C PHE A 4 -18.59 -1.44 -32.35
N ILE A 5 -19.16 -2.18 -33.30
CA ILE A 5 -18.88 -3.58 -33.54
C ILE A 5 -18.29 -3.73 -34.94
N GLY A 6 -17.06 -4.21 -35.02
CA GLY A 6 -16.42 -4.62 -36.28
C GLY A 6 -16.58 -6.12 -36.50
N ARG A 7 -16.92 -6.53 -37.73
CA ARG A 7 -17.16 -7.96 -38.06
C ARG A 7 -15.95 -8.67 -38.65
N ASN A 8 -15.14 -7.97 -39.46
CA ASN A 8 -13.99 -8.58 -40.17
C ASN A 8 -12.75 -7.65 -40.12
N PRO A 9 -11.77 -7.90 -39.24
CA PRO A 9 -11.77 -8.87 -38.15
C PRO A 9 -12.74 -8.45 -37.02
N ARG A 10 -13.23 -9.45 -36.26
CA ARG A 10 -14.11 -9.21 -35.11
C ARG A 10 -13.44 -8.29 -34.10
N SER A 11 -14.09 -7.18 -33.78
CA SER A 11 -13.57 -6.21 -32.83
C SER A 11 -14.68 -5.43 -32.13
N ILE A 12 -14.47 -5.06 -30.87
CA ILE A 12 -15.38 -4.19 -30.14
C ILE A 12 -14.65 -2.88 -29.85
N VAL A 13 -15.23 -1.75 -30.25
CA VAL A 13 -14.62 -0.42 -30.09
C VAL A 13 -15.44 0.42 -29.13
N LEU A 14 -14.77 0.95 -28.10
CA LEU A 14 -15.32 1.97 -27.22
C LEU A 14 -14.85 3.36 -27.64
N ALA A 15 -15.78 4.29 -27.76
CA ALA A 15 -15.50 5.68 -28.05
C ALA A 15 -15.98 6.59 -26.91
N SER A 16 -15.09 7.44 -26.43
CA SER A 16 -15.39 8.47 -25.42
C SER A 16 -14.41 9.63 -25.56
N ASN A 17 -14.90 10.87 -25.52
CA ASN A 17 -14.09 12.09 -25.59
C ASN A 17 -13.04 12.07 -26.72
N ASN A 18 -13.46 11.71 -27.93
CA ASN A 18 -12.62 11.59 -29.15
C ASN A 18 -11.47 10.57 -29.04
N TYR A 19 -11.57 9.62 -28.13
CA TYR A 19 -10.63 8.53 -27.97
C TYR A 19 -11.33 7.19 -28.26
N TYR A 20 -10.75 6.39 -29.16
CA TYR A 20 -11.35 5.16 -29.70
C TYR A 20 -10.47 3.96 -29.39
N LEU A 21 -10.98 3.04 -28.58
CA LEU A 21 -10.24 1.89 -28.08
C LEU A 21 -10.87 0.58 -28.57
N SER A 22 -10.15 -0.12 -29.44
CA SER A 22 -10.55 -1.39 -30.05
C SER A 22 -10.00 -2.57 -29.25
N PHE A 23 -10.86 -3.56 -29.00
CA PHE A 23 -10.54 -4.83 -28.36
C PHE A 23 -10.72 -5.97 -29.37
N GLN A 24 -9.67 -6.77 -29.57
CA GLN A 24 -9.62 -7.86 -30.54
C GLN A 24 -9.00 -9.11 -29.93
N LYS A 25 -9.44 -10.30 -30.34
CA LYS A 25 -8.82 -11.56 -29.91
C LYS A 25 -7.42 -11.70 -30.52
N TYR A 26 -6.42 -11.97 -29.69
CA TYR A 26 -5.08 -12.28 -30.17
C TYR A 26 -5.03 -13.71 -30.73
N HIS A 27 -4.62 -13.84 -31.99
CA HIS A 27 -4.37 -15.13 -32.62
C HIS A 27 -2.86 -15.32 -32.74
N ARG A 28 -2.34 -16.40 -32.12
CA ARG A 28 -0.90 -16.70 -32.22
C ARG A 28 -0.62 -17.21 -33.64
N PRO A 29 0.42 -16.72 -34.34
CA PRO A 29 0.77 -17.25 -35.66
C PRO A 29 1.06 -18.76 -35.58
N SER A 30 0.49 -19.53 -36.51
CA SER A 30 0.58 -20.99 -36.58
C SER A 30 2.00 -21.45 -36.96
N GLY A 31 2.88 -21.64 -35.98
CA GLY A 31 4.14 -22.38 -36.18
C GLY A 31 3.93 -23.90 -36.25
N PRO A 32 4.90 -24.69 -36.77
CA PRO A 32 4.73 -26.13 -36.96
C PRO A 32 4.42 -26.85 -35.65
N ILE A 33 3.41 -27.71 -35.74
CA ILE A 33 2.67 -28.35 -34.65
C ILE A 33 3.61 -29.08 -33.69
N GLN A 34 3.78 -28.54 -32.47
CA GLN A 34 4.04 -29.37 -31.30
C GLN A 34 2.71 -29.72 -30.63
N PRO A 35 2.54 -30.93 -30.07
CA PRO A 35 1.30 -31.33 -29.42
C PRO A 35 0.94 -30.34 -28.32
N GLN A 36 -0.20 -29.68 -28.50
CA GLN A 36 -0.65 -28.58 -27.64
C GLN A 36 -0.86 -29.08 -26.20
N GLN A 37 -0.11 -28.52 -25.26
CA GLN A 37 -0.67 -28.32 -23.93
C GLN A 37 -1.74 -27.22 -24.04
N PRO A 38 -2.94 -27.40 -23.46
CA PRO A 38 -4.01 -26.41 -23.56
C PRO A 38 -3.56 -25.09 -22.90
N SER A 39 -3.36 -24.04 -23.70
CA SER A 39 -3.07 -22.71 -23.18
C SER A 39 -4.31 -22.14 -22.50
N LYS A 40 -4.36 -22.20 -21.17
CA LYS A 40 -5.52 -21.83 -20.34
C LYS A 40 -5.86 -20.33 -20.25
N SER A 41 -5.21 -19.42 -21.00
CA SER A 41 -5.48 -17.98 -20.90
C SER A 41 -5.78 -17.35 -22.26
N SER A 42 -7.00 -16.83 -22.44
CA SER A 42 -7.38 -16.04 -23.62
C SER A 42 -6.64 -14.70 -23.62
N SER A 43 -6.08 -14.32 -24.76
CA SER A 43 -5.33 -13.09 -24.95
C SER A 43 -6.11 -12.11 -25.82
N VAL A 44 -6.11 -10.84 -25.42
CA VAL A 44 -6.79 -9.74 -26.14
C VAL A 44 -5.75 -8.69 -26.52
N VAL A 45 -5.83 -8.21 -27.76
CA VAL A 45 -5.08 -7.07 -28.28
C VAL A 45 -5.91 -5.81 -28.13
N ILE A 46 -5.27 -4.74 -27.69
CA ILE A 46 -5.86 -3.40 -27.66
C ILE A 46 -5.20 -2.54 -28.73
N LYS A 47 -6.02 -1.87 -29.56
CA LYS A 47 -5.59 -0.91 -30.58
C LYS A 47 -6.29 0.43 -30.36
N ILE A 48 -5.58 1.53 -30.55
CA ILE A 48 -6.15 2.87 -30.60
C ILE A 48 -6.46 3.17 -32.07
N LEU A 49 -7.69 3.57 -32.38
CA LEU A 49 -8.13 3.87 -33.73
C LEU A 49 -8.34 5.37 -33.92
N SER A 50 -8.23 5.84 -35.17
CA SER A 50 -8.66 7.19 -35.54
C SER A 50 -10.19 7.26 -35.71
N GLU A 51 -10.74 8.48 -35.62
CA GLU A 51 -12.17 8.70 -35.85
C GLU A 51 -12.60 8.24 -37.27
N ALA A 52 -11.79 8.55 -38.29
CA ALA A 52 -12.06 8.16 -39.67
C ALA A 52 -12.16 6.63 -39.84
N GLU A 53 -11.33 5.85 -39.13
CA GLU A 53 -11.39 4.39 -39.19
C GLU A 53 -12.64 3.81 -38.54
N VAL A 54 -13.16 4.45 -37.48
CA VAL A 54 -14.34 3.96 -36.75
C VAL A 54 -15.64 4.37 -37.43
N LEU A 55 -15.65 5.52 -38.11
CA LEU A 55 -16.81 6.01 -38.86
C LEU A 55 -17.00 5.32 -40.23
N ASP A 56 -16.07 4.46 -40.64
CA ASP A 56 -16.24 3.61 -41.81
C ASP A 56 -17.32 2.54 -41.55
N GLU A 57 -18.54 2.83 -42.02
CA GLU A 57 -19.71 1.96 -41.86
C GLU A 57 -19.52 0.58 -42.53
N ALA A 58 -18.60 0.44 -43.48
CA ALA A 58 -18.26 -0.85 -44.07
C ALA A 58 -17.48 -1.75 -43.08
N ARG A 59 -16.79 -1.15 -42.11
CA ARG A 59 -15.96 -1.84 -41.12
C ARG A 59 -16.65 -1.96 -39.77
N PHE A 60 -17.37 -0.93 -39.33
CA PHE A 60 -17.93 -0.85 -37.98
C PHE A 60 -19.41 -0.46 -37.98
N THR A 61 -20.19 -1.11 -37.12
CA THR A 61 -21.60 -0.78 -36.88
C THR A 61 -21.77 -0.26 -35.46
N GLU A 62 -22.35 0.93 -35.31
CA GLU A 62 -22.65 1.50 -33.99
C GLU A 62 -23.89 0.86 -33.35
N ILE A 63 -23.80 0.55 -32.06
CA ILE A 63 -24.96 0.19 -31.25
C ILE A 63 -25.61 1.45 -30.68
N LYS A 64 -26.68 1.92 -31.33
CA LYS A 64 -27.40 3.15 -30.98
C LYS A 64 -28.50 2.97 -29.91
N SER A 65 -28.78 1.73 -29.52
CA SER A 65 -29.86 1.38 -28.61
C SER A 65 -29.59 1.75 -27.14
N CYS A 66 -28.37 2.16 -26.79
CA CYS A 66 -27.95 2.41 -25.41
C CYS A 66 -26.83 3.46 -25.32
N ILE A 67 -26.80 4.20 -24.21
CA ILE A 67 -25.67 5.04 -23.83
C ILE A 67 -24.87 4.31 -22.76
N TYR A 68 -23.58 4.09 -23.02
CA TYR A 68 -22.69 3.42 -22.08
C TYR A 68 -22.01 4.41 -21.14
N ASN A 69 -21.92 4.02 -19.86
CA ASN A 69 -21.54 4.88 -18.74
C ASN A 69 -20.17 4.57 -18.16
N GLY A 70 -19.56 3.44 -18.49
CA GLY A 70 -18.27 3.03 -17.92
C GLY A 70 -17.83 1.65 -18.41
N LEU A 71 -16.52 1.44 -18.54
CA LEU A 71 -15.93 0.13 -18.80
C LEU A 71 -15.72 -0.59 -17.47
N LEU A 72 -16.46 -1.67 -17.24
CA LEU A 72 -16.32 -2.53 -16.06
C LEU A 72 -15.08 -3.42 -16.16
N GLY A 73 -14.67 -3.77 -17.39
CA GLY A 73 -13.42 -4.44 -17.72
C GLY A 73 -13.61 -5.65 -18.63
N LEU A 74 -12.66 -6.58 -18.61
CA LEU A 74 -12.65 -7.80 -19.44
C LEU A 74 -12.90 -9.04 -18.60
N ILE A 75 -13.78 -9.91 -19.08
CA ILE A 75 -14.11 -11.16 -18.38
C ILE A 75 -14.05 -12.36 -19.33
N SER A 76 -13.38 -13.41 -18.89
CA SER A 76 -13.38 -14.71 -19.56
C SER A 76 -14.36 -15.66 -18.86
N THR A 77 -15.32 -16.21 -19.61
CA THR A 77 -16.26 -17.24 -19.13
C THR A 77 -16.58 -18.22 -20.25
N ASN A 78 -16.72 -19.51 -19.89
CA ASN A 78 -16.99 -20.60 -20.84
C ASN A 78 -16.03 -20.65 -22.05
N GLY A 79 -14.78 -20.22 -21.89
CA GLY A 79 -13.76 -20.25 -22.95
C GLY A 79 -13.78 -19.05 -23.90
N SER A 80 -14.69 -18.09 -23.72
CA SER A 80 -14.76 -16.86 -24.51
C SER A 80 -14.54 -15.61 -23.68
N VAL A 81 -13.94 -14.57 -24.29
CA VAL A 81 -13.72 -13.26 -23.66
C VAL A 81 -14.82 -12.28 -24.06
N PHE A 82 -15.30 -11.55 -23.05
CA PHE A 82 -16.33 -10.53 -23.18
C PHE A 82 -15.84 -9.19 -22.64
N LEU A 83 -16.23 -8.12 -23.32
CA LEU A 83 -16.09 -6.75 -22.85
C LEU A 83 -17.32 -6.39 -22.01
N ALA A 84 -17.12 -6.09 -20.73
CA ALA A 84 -18.18 -5.78 -19.77
C ALA A 84 -18.34 -4.26 -19.62
N ILE A 85 -19.53 -3.74 -19.90
CA ILE A 85 -19.78 -2.29 -19.98
C ILE A 85 -21.05 -1.94 -19.20
N ILE A 86 -21.02 -0.82 -18.48
CA ILE A 86 -22.18 -0.31 -17.74
C ILE A 86 -23.14 0.38 -18.71
N SER A 87 -24.34 -0.16 -18.87
CA SER A 87 -25.38 0.29 -19.80
C SER A 87 -26.49 1.09 -19.11
N GLY A 88 -26.64 0.98 -17.78
CA GLY A 88 -27.66 1.70 -17.03
C GLY A 88 -27.16 2.17 -15.68
N VAL A 89 -27.41 3.42 -15.34
CA VAL A 89 -27.00 4.03 -14.06
C VAL A 89 -28.07 4.96 -13.51
N GLN A 90 -27.99 5.24 -12.20
CA GLN A 90 -28.78 6.25 -11.52
C GLN A 90 -27.87 7.07 -10.59
N ASN A 91 -27.98 8.40 -10.62
CA ASN A 91 -27.32 9.25 -9.62
C ASN A 91 -27.98 9.05 -8.25
N VAL A 92 -27.19 8.77 -7.22
CA VAL A 92 -27.68 8.43 -5.88
C VAL A 92 -27.01 9.19 -4.76
N GLY A 93 -25.86 9.83 -4.98
CA GLY A 93 -25.15 10.51 -3.91
C GLY A 93 -24.06 11.48 -4.36
N PHE A 94 -23.73 12.39 -3.47
CA PHE A 94 -22.69 13.41 -3.61
C PHE A 94 -22.21 13.79 -2.20
N PRO A 95 -21.22 13.09 -1.64
CA PRO A 95 -20.81 13.26 -0.24
C PRO A 95 -20.42 14.70 0.10
N ARG A 96 -19.74 15.39 -0.80
CA ARG A 96 -19.34 16.80 -0.68
C ARG A 96 -20.00 17.65 -1.75
N TRP A 97 -20.28 18.89 -1.38
CA TRP A 97 -20.91 19.89 -2.24
C TRP A 97 -20.50 21.29 -1.79
N LYS A 98 -20.75 22.27 -2.66
CA LYS A 98 -20.56 23.71 -2.40
C LYS A 98 -21.82 24.48 -2.75
N ASN A 99 -21.97 25.69 -2.21
CA ASN A 99 -23.04 26.60 -2.61
C ASN A 99 -22.61 27.49 -3.75
N GLU A 100 -23.46 27.57 -4.78
CA GLU A 100 -23.42 28.62 -5.79
C GLU A 100 -24.76 29.38 -5.73
N GLY A 101 -24.77 30.50 -4.99
CA GLY A 101 -25.99 31.22 -4.67
C GLY A 101 -26.90 30.42 -3.73
N SER A 102 -28.13 30.16 -4.16
CA SER A 102 -29.11 29.30 -3.45
C SER A 102 -29.08 27.83 -3.87
N ARG A 103 -28.15 27.42 -4.74
CA ARG A 103 -28.09 26.05 -5.27
C ARG A 103 -26.95 25.26 -4.64
N VAL A 104 -27.27 24.04 -4.20
CA VAL A 104 -26.29 23.01 -3.83
C VAL A 104 -25.70 22.42 -5.10
N VAL A 105 -24.39 22.58 -5.28
CA VAL A 105 -23.64 22.03 -6.42
C VAL A 105 -22.75 20.89 -5.90
N PRO A 106 -22.99 19.64 -6.33
CA PRO A 106 -22.11 18.51 -6.02
C PRO A 106 -20.66 18.78 -6.42
N ASN A 107 -19.71 18.45 -5.55
CA ASN A 107 -18.29 18.43 -5.91
C ASN A 107 -17.92 17.13 -6.64
N GLU A 108 -18.63 16.05 -6.31
CA GLU A 108 -18.48 14.74 -6.93
C GLU A 108 -19.85 14.07 -7.10
N THR A 109 -19.93 13.04 -7.94
CA THR A 109 -21.17 12.27 -8.12
C THR A 109 -20.94 10.77 -7.98
N ILE A 110 -21.84 10.11 -7.25
CA ILE A 110 -21.89 8.66 -7.09
C ILE A 110 -23.09 8.11 -7.86
N TYR A 111 -22.82 7.09 -8.67
CA TYR A 111 -23.76 6.39 -9.51
C TYR A 111 -24.02 4.98 -8.99
N LYS A 112 -25.28 4.58 -8.94
CA LYS A 112 -25.72 3.19 -8.79
C LYS A 112 -25.77 2.52 -10.16
N VAL A 113 -25.23 1.31 -10.27
CA VAL A 113 -25.33 0.47 -11.47
C VAL A 113 -26.71 -0.19 -11.51
N LEU A 114 -27.43 0.01 -12.60
CA LEU A 114 -28.75 -0.58 -12.86
C LEU A 114 -28.68 -1.70 -13.90
N ASP A 115 -27.78 -1.59 -14.88
CA ASP A 115 -27.65 -2.58 -15.94
C ASP A 115 -26.21 -2.61 -16.48
N VAL A 116 -25.81 -3.78 -16.97
CA VAL A 116 -24.52 -4.00 -17.65
C VAL A 116 -24.71 -4.89 -18.86
N ASP A 117 -23.93 -4.67 -19.91
CA ASP A 117 -23.91 -5.48 -21.12
C ASP A 117 -22.54 -6.14 -21.31
N PHE A 118 -22.55 -7.29 -21.98
CA PHE A 118 -21.35 -8.08 -22.26
C PHE A 118 -21.28 -8.37 -23.75
N TYR A 119 -20.26 -7.81 -24.43
CA TYR A 119 -20.06 -8.02 -25.86
C TYR A 119 -18.96 -9.05 -26.08
N SER A 120 -19.26 -10.10 -26.85
CA SER A 120 -18.29 -11.13 -27.21
C SER A 120 -17.23 -10.55 -28.16
N ILE A 121 -15.96 -10.73 -27.79
CA ILE A 121 -14.81 -10.34 -28.62
C ILE A 121 -14.52 -11.43 -29.67
N GLU A 122 -15.12 -12.62 -29.54
CA GLU A 122 -14.78 -13.78 -30.36
C GLU A 122 -15.82 -14.14 -31.41
N ASN A 123 -17.10 -13.89 -31.14
CA ASN A 123 -18.22 -14.22 -32.03
C ASN A 123 -19.34 -13.19 -31.94
N ASP A 124 -20.27 -13.25 -32.88
CA ASP A 124 -21.40 -12.33 -33.05
C ASP A 124 -22.75 -12.95 -32.67
N ALA A 125 -22.76 -14.17 -32.12
CA ALA A 125 -23.97 -14.96 -31.85
C ALA A 125 -25.04 -14.22 -31.03
N TYR A 126 -24.63 -13.27 -30.20
CA TYR A 126 -25.50 -12.51 -29.32
C TYR A 126 -25.72 -11.06 -29.77
N ASP A 127 -25.04 -10.60 -30.82
CA ASP A 127 -25.12 -9.21 -31.30
C ASP A 127 -26.56 -8.79 -31.66
N PRO A 128 -27.39 -9.62 -32.33
CA PRO A 128 -28.77 -9.26 -32.66
C PRO A 128 -29.60 -8.82 -31.45
N LEU A 129 -29.30 -9.35 -30.27
CA LEU A 129 -30.03 -9.06 -29.03
C LEU A 129 -29.76 -7.64 -28.50
N PHE A 130 -28.71 -6.96 -28.97
CA PHE A 130 -28.33 -5.62 -28.54
C PHE A 130 -28.83 -4.51 -29.47
N PHE A 131 -29.22 -4.82 -30.71
CA PHE A 131 -29.74 -3.81 -31.64
C PHE A 131 -31.13 -3.30 -31.24
N GLU A 132 -31.95 -4.16 -30.63
CA GLU A 132 -33.27 -3.81 -30.11
C GLU A 132 -33.41 -4.20 -28.63
N ARG A 133 -33.57 -3.19 -27.77
CA ARG A 133 -33.83 -3.39 -26.34
C ARG A 133 -35.33 -3.61 -26.09
N ASN A 134 -35.75 -4.86 -26.09
CA ASN A 134 -37.08 -5.29 -25.65
C ASN A 134 -36.97 -6.34 -24.53
N GLU A 135 -38.07 -6.61 -23.82
CA GLU A 135 -38.08 -7.54 -22.69
C GLU A 135 -37.66 -8.96 -23.10
N GLN A 136 -38.08 -9.43 -24.29
CA GLN A 136 -37.72 -10.76 -24.79
C GLN A 136 -36.21 -10.91 -25.00
N ASN A 137 -35.57 -9.92 -25.62
CA ASN A 137 -34.12 -9.92 -25.83
C ASN A 137 -33.36 -9.79 -24.52
N TYR A 138 -33.88 -8.99 -23.57
CA TYR A 138 -33.30 -8.89 -22.23
C TYR A 138 -33.33 -10.24 -21.50
N ASP A 139 -34.45 -10.96 -21.56
CA ASP A 139 -34.57 -12.30 -20.97
C ASP A 139 -33.62 -13.30 -21.64
N LYS A 140 -33.50 -13.29 -22.97
CA LYS A 140 -32.51 -14.11 -23.69
C LYS A 140 -31.08 -13.80 -23.25
N LEU A 141 -30.72 -12.52 -23.10
CA LEU A 141 -29.41 -12.10 -22.61
C LEU A 141 -29.13 -12.55 -21.17
N ILE A 142 -30.17 -12.80 -20.39
CA ILE A 142 -30.05 -13.30 -19.02
C ILE A 142 -29.92 -14.82 -18.96
N HIS A 143 -30.65 -15.53 -19.81
CA HIS A 143 -30.82 -16.99 -19.73
C HIS A 143 -29.93 -17.76 -20.70
N GLU A 144 -29.63 -17.20 -21.87
CA GLU A 144 -28.86 -17.85 -22.95
C GLU A 144 -27.42 -17.33 -23.06
N HIS A 145 -27.17 -16.07 -22.66
CA HIS A 145 -25.83 -15.49 -22.74
C HIS A 145 -24.89 -16.04 -21.64
N PRO A 146 -23.62 -16.39 -21.94
CA PRO A 146 -22.67 -16.93 -20.95
C PRO A 146 -22.40 -16.02 -19.74
N CYS A 147 -22.57 -14.71 -19.92
CA CYS A 147 -22.46 -13.69 -18.88
C CYS A 147 -23.79 -13.32 -18.19
N GLY A 148 -24.90 -14.00 -18.49
CA GLY A 148 -26.23 -13.66 -17.95
C GLY A 148 -26.28 -13.62 -16.42
N SER A 149 -25.52 -14.48 -15.73
CA SER A 149 -25.38 -14.43 -14.26
C SER A 149 -24.68 -13.17 -13.76
N PHE A 150 -23.73 -12.63 -14.52
CA PHE A 150 -23.05 -11.37 -14.18
C PHE A 150 -23.92 -10.16 -14.48
N LYS A 151 -24.70 -10.21 -15.58
CA LYS A 151 -25.73 -9.19 -15.88
C LYS A 151 -26.71 -9.06 -14.71
N LYS A 152 -27.22 -10.19 -14.21
CA LYS A 152 -28.06 -10.24 -13.01
C LYS A 152 -27.35 -9.78 -11.74
N LEU A 153 -26.05 -10.05 -11.58
CA LEU A 153 -25.28 -9.65 -10.39
C LEU A 153 -25.07 -8.14 -10.35
N PHE A 154 -24.47 -7.56 -11.38
CA PHE A 154 -24.14 -6.13 -11.40
C PHE A 154 -25.38 -5.24 -11.52
N GLY A 155 -26.45 -5.73 -12.15
CA GLY A 155 -27.76 -5.06 -12.24
C GLY A 155 -28.68 -5.31 -11.03
N ASP A 156 -28.21 -5.91 -9.93
CA ASP A 156 -29.06 -6.18 -8.76
C ASP A 156 -29.36 -4.93 -7.91
N GLY A 157 -28.75 -3.79 -8.26
CA GLY A 157 -28.89 -2.49 -7.61
C GLY A 157 -27.95 -2.25 -6.42
N THR A 158 -26.97 -3.13 -6.19
CA THR A 158 -26.05 -3.07 -5.04
C THR A 158 -24.64 -2.59 -5.41
N PHE A 159 -24.37 -2.29 -6.67
CA PHE A 159 -23.07 -1.81 -7.14
C PHE A 159 -23.09 -0.30 -7.38
N TYR A 160 -22.00 0.35 -7.00
CA TYR A 160 -21.83 1.80 -7.04
C TYR A 160 -20.46 2.16 -7.56
N PHE A 161 -20.35 3.30 -8.24
CA PHE A 161 -19.08 3.87 -8.68
C PHE A 161 -19.17 5.39 -8.73
N SER A 162 -18.02 6.03 -8.84
CA SER A 162 -17.90 7.43 -9.21
C SER A 162 -16.77 7.58 -10.23
N ARG A 163 -16.79 8.68 -10.97
CA ARG A 163 -15.73 9.03 -11.95
C ARG A 163 -14.71 10.01 -11.37
N ASP A 164 -15.12 10.76 -10.36
CA ASP A 164 -14.42 11.91 -9.79
C ASP A 164 -14.19 11.75 -8.27
N PHE A 165 -14.56 10.61 -7.70
CA PHE A 165 -14.43 10.31 -6.29
C PHE A 165 -14.06 8.85 -6.05
N ASP A 166 -13.03 8.62 -5.25
CA ASP A 166 -12.63 7.28 -4.83
C ASP A 166 -13.55 6.76 -3.74
N ILE A 167 -14.60 6.07 -4.18
CA ILE A 167 -15.60 5.47 -3.31
C ILE A 167 -15.06 4.25 -2.52
N SER A 168 -13.84 3.76 -2.78
CA SER A 168 -13.24 2.67 -2.00
C SER A 168 -12.68 3.11 -0.66
N ASN A 169 -12.28 4.38 -0.56
CA ASN A 169 -11.72 4.98 0.64
C ASN A 169 -12.74 5.86 1.38
N THR A 170 -12.45 6.11 2.65
CA THR A 170 -13.18 7.09 3.48
C THR A 170 -12.83 8.52 3.07
N VAL A 171 -13.76 9.47 3.27
CA VAL A 171 -13.59 10.88 2.85
C VAL A 171 -12.34 11.53 3.45
N LYS A 172 -11.89 11.08 4.63
CA LYS A 172 -10.66 11.58 5.29
C LYS A 172 -9.38 11.32 4.48
N ASN A 173 -9.36 10.25 3.67
CA ASN A 173 -8.18 9.81 2.93
C ASN A 173 -8.12 10.42 1.51
N HIS A 174 -9.03 11.36 1.20
CA HIS A 174 -9.08 11.99 -0.11
C HIS A 174 -8.23 13.26 -0.11
N GLY A 175 -7.20 13.31 -0.97
CA GLY A 175 -6.38 14.50 -1.19
C GLY A 175 -7.12 15.62 -1.93
N LEU A 176 -6.49 16.80 -1.98
CA LEU A 176 -7.00 17.99 -2.67
C LEU A 176 -7.03 17.87 -4.21
N LEU A 177 -6.29 16.90 -4.78
CA LEU A 177 -6.25 16.62 -6.21
C LEU A 177 -6.75 15.19 -6.45
N HIS A 178 -7.87 15.06 -7.17
CA HIS A 178 -8.46 13.78 -7.50
C HIS A 178 -8.47 13.58 -9.02
N ASN A 179 -7.52 12.79 -9.52
CA ASN A 179 -7.46 12.35 -10.91
C ASN A 179 -7.37 10.82 -10.98
N LEU A 180 -7.58 10.23 -12.17
CA LEU A 180 -7.60 8.78 -12.33
C LEU A 180 -6.27 8.12 -11.89
N GLU A 181 -5.14 8.80 -12.08
CA GLU A 181 -3.83 8.31 -11.65
C GLU A 181 -3.75 8.20 -10.12
N TYR A 182 -4.16 9.25 -9.40
CA TYR A 182 -4.28 9.22 -7.95
C TYR A 182 -5.21 8.09 -7.48
N THR A 183 -6.38 7.92 -8.10
CA THR A 183 -7.33 6.86 -7.72
C THR A 183 -6.72 5.47 -7.91
N ILE A 184 -6.02 5.22 -9.01
CA ILE A 184 -5.40 3.92 -9.28
C ILE A 184 -4.36 3.57 -8.20
N ASP A 185 -3.58 4.55 -7.77
CA ASP A 185 -2.48 4.36 -6.82
C ASP A 185 -2.94 4.30 -5.36
N ASN A 186 -4.09 4.91 -5.01
CA ASN A 186 -4.55 5.06 -3.62
C ASN A 186 -5.81 4.26 -3.26
N GLN A 187 -6.52 3.67 -4.23
CA GLN A 187 -7.73 2.89 -3.97
C GLN A 187 -7.50 1.73 -2.99
N ASP A 188 -8.49 1.48 -2.13
CA ASP A 188 -8.55 0.29 -1.31
C ASP A 188 -9.05 -0.90 -2.14
N LEU A 189 -8.10 -1.68 -2.66
CA LEU A 189 -8.36 -2.90 -3.43
C LEU A 189 -9.24 -3.91 -2.67
N GLY A 190 -9.27 -3.85 -1.34
CA GLY A 190 -10.15 -4.66 -0.51
C GLY A 190 -11.63 -4.39 -0.74
N PHE A 191 -12.02 -3.27 -1.34
CA PHE A 191 -13.41 -2.93 -1.67
C PHE A 191 -13.74 -2.87 -3.16
N ILE A 192 -12.75 -3.01 -4.05
CA ILE A 192 -12.97 -2.95 -5.50
C ILE A 192 -13.37 -4.32 -6.05
N TRP A 193 -14.65 -4.45 -6.43
CA TRP A 193 -15.25 -5.73 -6.84
C TRP A 193 -14.90 -6.16 -8.27
N ASN A 194 -14.44 -5.25 -9.12
CA ASN A 194 -14.05 -5.54 -10.50
C ASN A 194 -12.52 -5.54 -10.72
N THR A 195 -11.72 -5.67 -9.66
CA THR A 195 -10.24 -5.70 -9.76
C THR A 195 -9.73 -6.73 -10.77
N SER A 196 -10.28 -7.95 -10.77
CA SER A 196 -9.88 -8.99 -11.74
C SER A 196 -10.22 -8.63 -13.19
N LEU A 197 -11.20 -7.76 -13.43
CA LEU A 197 -11.63 -7.34 -14.77
C LEU A 197 -10.83 -6.13 -15.28
N THR A 198 -10.32 -5.28 -14.39
CA THR A 198 -9.62 -4.02 -14.74
C THR A 198 -8.11 -4.10 -14.64
N SER A 199 -7.57 -5.01 -13.81
CA SER A 199 -6.13 -5.11 -13.52
C SER A 199 -5.22 -5.14 -14.75
N GLU A 200 -5.60 -5.89 -15.78
CA GLU A 200 -4.80 -6.01 -16.99
C GLU A 200 -4.91 -4.75 -17.86
N ILE A 201 -6.07 -4.08 -17.89
CA ILE A 201 -6.24 -2.79 -18.56
C ILE A 201 -5.42 -1.70 -17.86
N ILE A 202 -5.37 -1.70 -16.52
CA ILE A 202 -4.47 -0.81 -15.76
C ILE A 202 -3.02 -1.13 -16.10
N SER A 203 -2.64 -2.41 -16.13
CA SER A 203 -1.29 -2.82 -16.52
C SER A 203 -0.95 -2.37 -17.94
N TRP A 204 -1.89 -2.42 -18.87
CA TRP A 204 -1.75 -1.88 -20.22
C TRP A 204 -1.65 -0.35 -20.24
N ARG A 205 -2.51 0.36 -19.51
CA ARG A 205 -2.49 1.84 -19.39
C ARG A 205 -1.15 2.33 -18.88
N ASN A 206 -0.59 1.70 -17.85
CA ASN A 206 0.70 2.06 -17.25
C ASN A 206 1.88 1.85 -18.22
N ARG A 207 1.64 1.16 -19.34
CA ARG A 207 2.57 0.92 -20.43
C ARG A 207 2.37 1.89 -21.61
N VAL A 208 1.26 2.64 -21.65
CA VAL A 208 1.03 3.68 -22.67
C VAL A 208 1.96 4.87 -22.38
N PRO A 209 2.64 5.43 -23.41
CA PRO A 209 3.44 6.67 -23.27
C PRO A 209 2.65 7.80 -22.62
N ILE A 210 3.32 8.67 -21.87
CA ILE A 210 2.62 9.62 -20.98
C ILE A 210 1.75 10.61 -21.76
N GLU A 211 2.22 11.03 -22.94
CA GLU A 211 1.52 11.92 -23.86
C GLU A 211 0.16 11.36 -24.30
N LYS A 212 0.09 10.05 -24.53
CA LYS A 212 -1.14 9.35 -24.95
C LYS A 212 -1.96 8.82 -23.76
N ARG A 213 -1.33 8.68 -22.59
CA ARG A 213 -2.00 8.21 -21.36
C ARG A 213 -3.05 9.21 -20.89
N HIS A 214 -2.74 10.51 -20.93
CA HIS A 214 -3.71 11.55 -20.57
C HIS A 214 -4.98 11.49 -21.43
N LEU A 215 -4.87 11.14 -22.71
CA LEU A 215 -6.03 10.95 -23.59
C LEU A 215 -6.89 9.75 -23.15
N PHE A 216 -6.25 8.64 -22.77
CA PHE A 216 -6.97 7.50 -22.20
C PHE A 216 -7.63 7.86 -20.86
N ASP A 217 -6.96 8.59 -20.00
CA ASP A 217 -7.50 8.96 -18.68
C ASP A 217 -8.71 9.88 -18.80
N ASN A 218 -8.58 10.89 -19.66
CA ASN A 218 -9.66 11.83 -19.95
C ASN A 218 -10.83 11.18 -20.68
N SER A 219 -10.66 9.98 -21.25
CA SER A 219 -11.76 9.23 -21.89
C SER A 219 -12.76 8.68 -20.86
N ASN A 220 -12.39 8.64 -19.56
CA ASN A 220 -13.20 8.10 -18.46
C ASN A 220 -13.65 6.65 -18.66
N PHE A 221 -12.91 5.83 -19.42
CA PHE A 221 -13.26 4.42 -19.61
C PHE A 221 -13.23 3.64 -18.31
N LEU A 222 -12.09 3.64 -17.61
CA LEU A 222 -11.90 2.81 -16.42
C LEU A 222 -12.89 3.21 -15.32
N THR A 223 -13.65 2.23 -14.84
CA THR A 223 -14.61 2.40 -13.76
C THR A 223 -14.31 1.40 -12.65
N PHE A 224 -14.22 1.87 -11.42
CA PHE A 224 -14.04 1.03 -10.23
C PHE A 224 -15.36 0.92 -9.49
N VAL A 225 -15.86 -0.31 -9.28
CA VAL A 225 -17.14 -0.53 -8.61
C VAL A 225 -16.93 -1.08 -7.20
N VAL A 226 -17.66 -0.50 -6.25
CA VAL A 226 -17.86 -1.05 -4.91
C VAL A 226 -19.25 -1.67 -4.82
N ARG A 227 -19.42 -2.62 -3.90
CA ARG A 227 -20.73 -3.22 -3.61
C ARG A 227 -21.17 -2.84 -2.21
N GLY A 228 -22.46 -2.55 -2.03
CA GLY A 228 -23.06 -2.27 -0.73
C GLY A 228 -24.21 -1.28 -0.86
N PHE A 229 -24.05 -0.07 -0.32
CA PHE A 229 -25.06 0.97 -0.36
C PHE A 229 -24.41 2.37 -0.43
N CYS A 230 -25.02 3.28 -1.17
CA CYS A 230 -24.68 4.70 -1.13
C CYS A 230 -25.93 5.53 -1.40
N LYS A 231 -26.17 6.56 -0.57
CA LYS A 231 -27.20 7.58 -0.83
C LYS A 231 -26.94 8.87 -0.06
N THR A 232 -27.21 10.01 -0.70
CA THR A 232 -27.23 11.33 -0.06
C THR A 232 -28.68 11.83 0.08
N ALA A 233 -29.02 12.42 1.23
CA ALA A 233 -30.20 13.27 1.37
C ALA A 233 -29.78 14.68 1.80
N VAL A 234 -30.31 15.67 1.10
CA VAL A 234 -30.17 17.09 1.45
C VAL A 234 -31.34 17.48 2.34
N VAL A 235 -31.05 18.27 3.36
CA VAL A 235 -31.99 18.80 4.33
C VAL A 235 -31.83 20.31 4.33
N GLU A 236 -32.93 21.00 4.03
CA GLU A 236 -33.02 22.45 4.02
C GLU A 236 -33.95 22.88 5.16
N ASP A 237 -33.43 23.66 6.10
CA ASP A 237 -34.20 24.24 7.20
C ASP A 237 -33.87 25.74 7.33
N GLY A 238 -34.75 26.59 6.81
CA GLY A 238 -34.50 28.03 6.66
C GLY A 238 -33.24 28.30 5.84
N ASP A 239 -32.28 29.03 6.43
CA ASP A 239 -30.97 29.31 5.81
C ASP A 239 -29.92 28.20 6.03
N ASN A 240 -30.26 27.16 6.79
CA ASN A 240 -29.35 26.05 7.10
C ASN A 240 -29.54 24.91 6.10
N THR A 241 -28.52 24.71 5.26
CA THR A 241 -28.47 23.60 4.30
C THR A 241 -27.41 22.60 4.77
N ALA A 242 -27.82 21.35 4.93
CA ALA A 242 -26.95 20.24 5.26
C ALA A 242 -27.31 19.01 4.42
N SER A 243 -26.39 18.07 4.33
CA SER A 243 -26.66 16.75 3.74
C SER A 243 -26.11 15.65 4.62
N VAL A 244 -26.81 14.52 4.66
CA VAL A 244 -26.31 13.27 5.22
C VAL A 244 -26.15 12.26 4.09
N THR A 245 -24.96 11.66 4.03
CA THR A 245 -24.62 10.59 3.08
C THR A 245 -24.20 9.35 3.86
N ILE A 246 -24.76 8.20 3.51
CA ILE A 246 -24.30 6.91 4.04
C ILE A 246 -23.65 6.14 2.92
N ILE A 247 -22.43 5.65 3.15
CA ILE A 247 -21.67 4.80 2.24
C ILE A 247 -21.33 3.51 3.00
N SER A 248 -21.91 2.39 2.58
CA SER A 248 -21.61 1.06 3.11
C SER A 248 -20.89 0.25 2.05
N ARG A 249 -19.68 -0.23 2.35
CA ARG A 249 -18.79 -0.93 1.44
C ARG A 249 -18.62 -2.37 1.91
N ILE A 250 -19.07 -3.33 1.11
CA ILE A 250 -18.87 -4.76 1.35
C ILE A 250 -17.49 -5.13 0.81
N SER A 251 -16.61 -5.65 1.67
CA SER A 251 -15.28 -6.11 1.28
C SER A 251 -15.37 -7.13 0.15
N ALA A 252 -14.46 -7.04 -0.82
CA ALA A 252 -14.20 -8.01 -1.88
C ALA A 252 -13.12 -9.05 -1.47
N GLU A 253 -12.50 -8.88 -0.30
CA GLU A 253 -11.53 -9.83 0.22
C GLU A 253 -12.18 -11.16 0.60
N ASN A 254 -11.42 -12.25 0.47
CA ASN A 254 -11.86 -13.62 0.72
C ASN A 254 -13.13 -14.05 -0.06
N LYS A 255 -13.50 -13.36 -1.15
CA LYS A 255 -14.75 -13.69 -1.87
C LYS A 255 -14.73 -15.00 -2.64
N LEU A 256 -13.56 -15.55 -2.90
CA LEU A 256 -13.43 -16.93 -3.40
C LEU A 256 -13.99 -17.94 -2.39
N ASN A 257 -13.90 -17.62 -1.10
CA ASN A 257 -14.39 -18.41 0.02
C ASN A 257 -15.50 -17.66 0.78
N ALA A 258 -16.27 -16.78 0.11
CA ALA A 258 -17.23 -15.86 0.75
C ALA A 258 -18.31 -16.52 1.62
N PHE A 259 -18.50 -17.84 1.43
CA PHE A 259 -19.52 -18.68 2.03
C PHE A 259 -18.92 -19.72 2.98
N GLU A 260 -17.61 -19.71 3.18
CA GLU A 260 -16.99 -20.39 4.31
C GLU A 260 -17.26 -19.55 5.56
N ASP A 261 -17.73 -20.20 6.61
CA ASP A 261 -18.06 -19.54 7.86
C ASP A 261 -16.78 -19.12 8.61
N GLY A 262 -16.85 -17.96 9.27
CA GLY A 262 -15.80 -17.50 10.16
C GLY A 262 -14.56 -16.92 9.47
N LEU A 263 -13.40 -17.20 10.06
CA LEU A 263 -12.09 -16.66 9.74
C LEU A 263 -11.27 -17.63 8.89
N ASN A 264 -10.47 -17.12 7.96
CA ASN A 264 -9.46 -17.90 7.23
C ASN A 264 -8.04 -17.71 7.80
N ASP A 265 -7.06 -18.48 7.30
CA ASP A 265 -5.66 -18.43 7.78
C ASP A 265 -4.94 -17.09 7.50
N GLU A 266 -5.46 -16.31 6.56
CA GLU A 266 -5.02 -14.96 6.21
C GLU A 266 -5.63 -13.87 7.11
N GLY A 267 -6.49 -14.22 8.06
CA GLY A 267 -7.14 -13.26 8.96
C GLY A 267 -8.30 -12.49 8.29
N LYS A 268 -8.89 -13.04 7.23
CA LYS A 268 -10.04 -12.46 6.53
C LYS A 268 -11.33 -13.13 6.97
N VAL A 269 -12.38 -12.32 7.11
CA VAL A 269 -13.66 -12.74 7.66
C VAL A 269 -14.79 -12.47 6.67
N GLY A 270 -15.78 -13.36 6.65
CA GLY A 270 -17.00 -13.16 5.88
C GLY A 270 -17.80 -11.92 6.33
N CYS A 271 -18.61 -11.38 5.41
CA CYS A 271 -19.55 -10.28 5.68
C CYS A 271 -18.93 -9.03 6.31
N PHE A 272 -17.68 -8.73 6.00
CA PHE A 272 -17.03 -7.48 6.39
C PHE A 272 -17.61 -6.29 5.61
N VAL A 273 -18.21 -5.35 6.33
CA VAL A 273 -18.81 -4.12 5.80
C VAL A 273 -18.21 -2.93 6.55
N GLU A 274 -17.73 -1.95 5.80
CA GLU A 274 -17.34 -0.63 6.34
C GLU A 274 -18.47 0.35 6.04
N THR A 275 -19.04 0.95 7.08
CA THR A 275 -20.13 1.93 6.96
C THR A 275 -19.64 3.30 7.41
N GLU A 276 -19.68 4.27 6.50
CA GLU A 276 -19.30 5.66 6.73
C GLU A 276 -20.53 6.57 6.63
N VAL A 277 -20.71 7.41 7.65
CA VAL A 277 -21.71 8.49 7.65
C VAL A 277 -20.99 9.81 7.44
N VAL A 278 -21.29 10.49 6.34
CA VAL A 278 -20.72 11.79 5.96
C VAL A 278 -21.78 12.85 6.07
N VAL A 279 -21.48 13.92 6.80
CA VAL A 279 -22.34 15.10 6.92
C VAL A 279 -21.62 16.31 6.36
N THR A 280 -22.25 16.98 5.39
CA THR A 280 -21.70 18.17 4.75
C THR A 280 -22.65 19.33 4.98
N THR A 281 -22.11 20.45 5.45
CA THR A 281 -22.82 21.71 5.68
C THR A 281 -22.16 22.81 4.86
N LYS A 282 -22.62 24.06 4.97
CA LYS A 282 -21.97 25.21 4.31
C LYS A 282 -20.53 25.44 4.77
N LYS A 283 -20.15 25.03 5.99
CA LYS A 283 -18.85 25.33 6.61
C LYS A 283 -18.02 24.09 6.93
N PHE A 284 -18.68 22.98 7.25
CA PHE A 284 -18.02 21.80 7.81
C PHE A 284 -18.33 20.53 7.02
N ILE A 285 -17.34 19.65 6.97
CA ILE A 285 -17.51 18.24 6.61
C ILE A 285 -17.20 17.41 7.86
N PHE A 286 -18.10 16.50 8.18
CA PHE A 286 -17.97 15.52 9.25
C PHE A 286 -18.04 14.12 8.64
N SER A 287 -17.24 13.18 9.14
CA SER A 287 -17.35 11.77 8.79
C SER A 287 -17.10 10.88 10.01
N TYR A 288 -17.91 9.82 10.11
CA TYR A 288 -17.74 8.78 11.12
C TYR A 288 -17.85 7.39 10.49
N THR A 289 -16.84 6.56 10.72
CA THR A 289 -16.71 5.22 10.14
C THR A 289 -16.91 4.15 11.21
N GLN A 290 -17.65 3.09 10.87
CA GLN A 290 -17.84 1.89 11.69
C GLN A 290 -17.62 0.64 10.83
N VAL A 291 -17.39 -0.50 11.48
CA VAL A 291 -17.20 -1.78 10.79
C VAL A 291 -18.16 -2.82 11.34
N GLU A 292 -18.99 -3.40 10.48
CA GLU A 292 -19.85 -4.54 10.78
C GLU A 292 -19.26 -5.81 10.16
N ALA A 293 -19.06 -6.87 10.94
CA ALA A 293 -18.46 -8.11 10.44
C ALA A 293 -18.89 -9.35 11.23
N ASN A 294 -18.78 -10.52 10.59
CA ASN A 294 -19.05 -11.81 11.23
C ASN A 294 -17.95 -12.22 12.22
N ILE A 295 -18.15 -13.18 13.11
CA ILE A 295 -17.19 -13.51 14.17
C ILE A 295 -15.85 -14.04 13.60
N PRO A 296 -14.69 -13.45 13.96
CA PRO A 296 -13.38 -13.74 13.38
C PRO A 296 -12.75 -14.92 14.11
N LEU A 297 -13.42 -16.07 14.07
CA LEU A 297 -12.96 -17.33 14.63
C LEU A 297 -13.16 -18.45 13.61
N PHE A 298 -12.48 -19.57 13.80
CA PHE A 298 -12.67 -20.77 12.98
C PHE A 298 -13.89 -21.57 13.47
N TRP A 299 -15.02 -21.38 12.81
CA TRP A 299 -16.27 -22.08 13.11
C TRP A 299 -17.05 -22.41 11.85
N GLU A 300 -17.85 -23.47 11.89
CA GLU A 300 -18.74 -23.89 10.81
C GLU A 300 -20.18 -24.06 11.32
N SER A 301 -21.15 -23.69 10.50
CA SER A 301 -22.56 -23.98 10.74
C SER A 301 -22.90 -25.40 10.29
N VAL A 302 -23.34 -26.25 11.23
CA VAL A 302 -23.78 -27.62 10.95
C VAL A 302 -25.31 -27.69 11.06
N GLU A 303 -25.98 -28.11 9.99
CA GLU A 303 -27.42 -28.35 9.99
C GLU A 303 -27.76 -29.58 10.84
N ASN A 304 -28.64 -29.40 11.82
CA ASN A 304 -29.11 -30.49 12.67
C ASN A 304 -30.30 -31.19 12.00
N GLN A 305 -30.16 -32.47 11.64
CA GLN A 305 -31.18 -33.22 10.88
C GLN A 305 -32.49 -33.46 11.65
N LEU A 306 -32.50 -33.30 12.98
CA LEU A 306 -33.64 -33.65 13.85
C LEU A 306 -34.41 -32.45 14.43
N LEU A 307 -33.81 -31.26 14.49
CA LEU A 307 -34.42 -30.05 15.04
C LEU A 307 -34.07 -28.90 14.10
N TYR A 308 -35.07 -28.13 13.65
CA TYR A 308 -34.88 -26.94 12.83
C TYR A 308 -33.99 -25.90 13.55
N GLY A 309 -32.67 -26.03 13.44
CA GLY A 309 -31.69 -25.18 14.10
C GLY A 309 -30.25 -25.48 13.64
N ARG A 310 -29.49 -24.43 13.34
CA ARG A 310 -28.06 -24.50 13.01
C ARG A 310 -27.25 -24.62 14.30
N LYS A 311 -26.42 -25.65 14.44
CA LYS A 311 -25.43 -25.77 15.53
C LYS A 311 -24.09 -25.21 15.07
N ILE A 312 -23.39 -24.53 15.97
CA ILE A 312 -22.06 -23.99 15.69
C ILE A 312 -21.05 -25.05 16.10
N LYS A 313 -20.11 -25.38 15.23
CA LYS A 313 -18.98 -26.24 15.54
C LYS A 313 -17.69 -25.46 15.39
N MET A 314 -16.93 -25.36 16.48
CA MET A 314 -15.57 -24.84 16.44
C MET A 314 -14.68 -25.82 15.67
N THR A 315 -13.98 -25.34 14.64
CA THR A 315 -13.09 -26.19 13.82
C THR A 315 -11.65 -26.16 14.30
N ARG A 316 -11.30 -25.19 15.16
CA ARG A 316 -9.98 -25.06 15.81
C ARG A 316 -10.10 -24.66 17.27
N THR A 317 -9.06 -24.94 18.05
CA THR A 317 -8.96 -24.48 19.45
C THR A 317 -8.68 -22.98 19.50
N PRO A 318 -8.85 -22.32 20.67
CA PRO A 318 -8.50 -20.91 20.84
C PRO A 318 -7.04 -20.62 20.45
N ASP A 319 -6.09 -21.43 20.94
CA ASP A 319 -4.66 -21.26 20.66
C ASP A 319 -4.34 -21.38 19.17
N GLN A 320 -5.02 -22.27 18.46
CA GLN A 320 -4.90 -22.44 17.00
C GLN A 320 -5.56 -21.30 16.22
N SER A 321 -6.52 -20.59 16.82
CA SER A 321 -7.24 -19.47 16.21
C SER A 321 -6.49 -18.15 16.39
N GLN A 322 -5.71 -18.02 17.47
CA GLN A 322 -5.07 -16.77 17.90
C GLN A 322 -4.22 -16.13 16.80
N THR A 323 -3.41 -16.89 16.05
CA THR A 323 -2.54 -16.31 15.03
C THR A 323 -3.32 -15.63 13.89
N ALA A 324 -4.39 -16.24 13.41
CA ALA A 324 -5.21 -15.63 12.35
C ALA A 324 -6.07 -14.49 12.91
N PHE A 325 -6.52 -14.61 14.16
CA PHE A 325 -7.21 -13.56 14.90
C PHE A 325 -6.34 -12.31 15.02
N ASP A 326 -5.08 -12.48 15.42
CA ASP A 326 -4.12 -11.39 15.54
C ASP A 326 -3.89 -10.70 14.19
N LYS A 327 -3.70 -11.48 13.11
CA LYS A 327 -3.60 -10.91 11.75
C LYS A 327 -4.82 -10.09 11.35
N HIS A 328 -6.02 -10.55 11.70
CA HIS A 328 -7.26 -9.83 11.41
C HIS A 328 -7.27 -8.45 12.08
N PHE A 329 -7.00 -8.41 13.38
CA PHE A 329 -6.99 -7.17 14.14
C PHE A 329 -5.77 -6.29 13.83
N ASP A 330 -4.60 -6.84 13.52
CA ASP A 330 -3.44 -6.09 13.01
C ASP A 330 -3.80 -5.33 11.72
N SER A 331 -4.49 -6.01 10.78
CA SER A 331 -4.94 -5.40 9.53
C SER A 331 -5.98 -4.30 9.77
N MET A 332 -6.89 -4.50 10.72
CA MET A 332 -7.88 -3.48 11.08
C MET A 332 -7.23 -2.28 11.78
N GLU A 333 -6.32 -2.52 12.72
CA GLU A 333 -5.67 -1.47 13.50
C GLU A 333 -4.76 -0.60 12.64
N SER A 334 -4.06 -1.21 11.67
CA SER A 334 -3.27 -0.49 10.66
C SER A 334 -4.12 0.49 9.86
N LYS A 335 -5.36 0.13 9.54
CA LYS A 335 -6.26 0.95 8.72
C LYS A 335 -7.07 1.97 9.53
N TYR A 336 -7.63 1.56 10.66
CA TYR A 336 -8.63 2.34 11.41
C TYR A 336 -8.10 2.95 12.71
N GLY A 337 -6.91 2.55 13.17
CA GLY A 337 -6.37 2.94 14.47
C GLY A 337 -6.85 1.99 15.58
N VAL A 338 -7.27 2.49 16.73
CA VAL A 338 -7.71 1.64 17.85
C VAL A 338 -8.98 0.87 17.47
N VAL A 339 -9.05 -0.43 17.75
CA VAL A 339 -10.24 -1.24 17.48
C VAL A 339 -10.86 -1.69 18.81
N SER A 340 -12.14 -1.38 19.04
CA SER A 340 -12.93 -1.94 20.14
C SER A 340 -14.01 -2.86 19.59
N ILE A 341 -14.14 -4.04 20.17
CA ILE A 341 -15.10 -5.04 19.76
C ILE A 341 -16.43 -4.78 20.47
N VAL A 342 -17.50 -4.66 19.69
CA VAL A 342 -18.87 -4.75 20.19
C VAL A 342 -19.41 -6.13 19.83
N ASN A 343 -19.55 -7.00 20.82
CA ASN A 343 -19.96 -8.38 20.64
C ASN A 343 -21.47 -8.55 20.87
N LEU A 344 -22.22 -8.91 19.82
CA LEU A 344 -23.67 -9.11 19.86
C LEU A 344 -24.09 -10.59 19.91
N ILE A 345 -23.15 -11.51 20.16
CA ILE A 345 -23.47 -12.93 20.35
C ILE A 345 -24.31 -13.06 21.63
N LYS A 346 -25.56 -13.49 21.47
CA LYS A 346 -26.41 -13.87 22.59
C LYS A 346 -26.38 -15.39 22.74
N PRO A 347 -25.82 -15.94 23.84
CA PRO A 347 -25.78 -17.38 24.05
C PRO A 347 -27.21 -17.92 24.25
N LYS A 348 -27.82 -18.44 23.18
CA LYS A 348 -29.09 -19.19 23.24
C LYS A 348 -28.87 -20.70 23.25
N SER A 349 -27.63 -21.15 23.10
CA SER A 349 -27.20 -22.54 23.09
C SER A 349 -25.76 -22.65 23.62
N GLU A 350 -25.40 -23.83 24.13
CA GLU A 350 -24.03 -24.15 24.59
C GLU A 350 -22.98 -23.85 23.49
N THR A 351 -23.32 -24.10 22.22
CA THR A 351 -22.41 -23.83 21.10
C THR A 351 -22.17 -22.33 20.84
N GLN A 352 -23.17 -21.48 21.08
CA GLN A 352 -23.03 -20.03 20.98
C GLN A 352 -22.31 -19.43 22.18
N GLU A 353 -22.53 -19.99 23.37
CA GLU A 353 -21.80 -19.64 24.58
C GLU A 353 -20.31 -19.97 24.43
N SER A 354 -20.01 -21.15 23.90
CA SER A 354 -18.64 -21.54 23.55
C SER A 354 -17.99 -20.57 22.56
N LEU A 355 -18.69 -20.19 21.47
CA LEU A 355 -18.17 -19.22 20.50
C LEU A 355 -17.88 -17.85 21.14
N ALA A 356 -18.79 -17.34 21.96
CA ALA A 356 -18.61 -16.07 22.67
C ALA A 356 -17.42 -16.13 23.64
N LEU A 357 -17.29 -17.24 24.39
CA LEU A 357 -16.19 -17.45 25.32
C LEU A 357 -14.83 -17.53 24.61
N VAL A 358 -14.75 -18.24 23.48
CA VAL A 358 -13.52 -18.31 22.68
C VAL A 358 -13.17 -16.93 22.11
N TYR A 359 -14.17 -16.17 21.67
CA TYR A 359 -13.93 -14.85 21.12
C TYR A 359 -13.37 -13.90 22.19
N GLN A 360 -13.97 -13.94 23.39
CA GLN A 360 -13.49 -13.18 24.53
C GLN A 360 -12.06 -13.58 24.92
N LYS A 361 -11.75 -14.89 24.99
CA LYS A 361 -10.39 -15.37 25.27
C LYS A 361 -9.35 -14.87 24.26
N CYS A 362 -9.67 -14.89 22.97
CA CYS A 362 -8.74 -14.42 21.93
C CYS A 362 -8.52 -12.89 22.01
N ALA A 363 -9.58 -12.14 22.32
CA ALA A 363 -9.52 -10.69 22.52
C ALA A 363 -8.69 -10.33 23.77
N GLU A 364 -8.92 -11.02 24.89
CA GLU A 364 -8.17 -10.84 26.14
C GLU A 364 -6.69 -11.17 25.98
N ALA A 365 -6.36 -12.27 25.29
CA ALA A 365 -4.98 -12.68 25.03
C ALA A 365 -4.20 -11.63 24.20
N ARG A 366 -4.90 -10.93 23.29
CA ARG A 366 -4.33 -9.84 22.49
C ARG A 366 -4.30 -8.50 23.23
N GLY A 367 -5.19 -8.30 24.21
CA GLY A 367 -5.43 -7.01 24.84
C GLY A 367 -6.40 -6.10 24.06
N THR A 368 -7.25 -6.66 23.20
CA THR A 368 -8.31 -5.92 22.49
C THR A 368 -9.56 -5.79 23.36
N LYS A 369 -10.05 -4.57 23.55
CA LYS A 369 -11.28 -4.30 24.33
C LYS A 369 -12.48 -4.99 23.69
N ILE A 370 -13.28 -5.68 24.49
CA ILE A 370 -14.51 -6.35 24.07
C ILE A 370 -15.67 -5.99 25.01
N THR A 371 -16.76 -5.49 24.42
CA THR A 371 -17.99 -5.13 25.10
C THR A 371 -19.10 -6.08 24.65
N ASN A 372 -19.56 -6.95 25.56
CA ASN A 372 -20.63 -7.90 25.30
C ASN A 372 -22.01 -7.23 25.48
N LEU A 373 -22.88 -7.31 24.48
CA LEU A 373 -24.24 -6.76 24.51
C LEU A 373 -25.29 -7.88 24.41
N GLU A 374 -26.00 -8.13 25.51
CA GLU A 374 -26.95 -9.24 25.63
C GLU A 374 -28.40 -8.90 25.19
N TYR A 375 -28.60 -7.70 24.65
CA TYR A 375 -29.92 -7.16 24.35
C TYR A 375 -30.61 -7.82 23.14
N THR A 376 -31.94 -7.85 23.16
CA THR A 376 -32.77 -8.17 21.98
C THR A 376 -32.97 -6.92 21.12
N SER A 377 -33.22 -7.07 19.82
CA SER A 377 -33.39 -5.93 18.89
C SER A 377 -34.43 -4.91 19.35
N GLY A 378 -35.52 -5.39 19.96
CA GLY A 378 -36.57 -4.53 20.53
C GLY A 378 -36.13 -3.67 21.72
N ILE A 379 -35.02 -3.98 22.40
CA ILE A 379 -34.50 -3.18 23.53
C ILE A 379 -33.67 -2.00 23.03
N PHE A 380 -32.93 -2.13 21.93
CA PHE A 380 -32.12 -1.04 21.38
C PHE A 380 -32.96 0.20 21.04
N ASN A 381 -34.16 0.00 20.48
CA ASN A 381 -35.08 1.10 20.18
C ASN A 381 -35.78 1.67 21.43
N LYS A 382 -36.00 0.85 22.46
CA LYS A 382 -36.70 1.27 23.68
C LYS A 382 -35.79 1.97 24.69
N ALA A 383 -34.49 1.67 24.70
CA ALA A 383 -33.53 2.22 25.64
C ALA A 383 -32.14 2.46 25.00
N PRO A 384 -32.03 3.31 23.97
CA PRO A 384 -30.75 3.57 23.27
C PRO A 384 -29.68 4.14 24.21
N HIS A 385 -30.07 4.93 25.23
CA HIS A 385 -29.17 5.48 26.24
C HIS A 385 -28.36 4.41 26.99
N LYS A 386 -28.89 3.20 27.20
CA LYS A 386 -28.15 2.10 27.86
C LYS A 386 -27.02 1.57 26.98
N LEU A 387 -27.27 1.47 25.67
CA LEU A 387 -26.25 1.09 24.70
C LEU A 387 -25.15 2.15 24.64
N ILE A 388 -25.54 3.42 24.54
CA ILE A 388 -24.60 4.53 24.49
C ILE A 388 -23.75 4.59 25.76
N TYR A 389 -24.34 4.39 26.95
CA TYR A 389 -23.58 4.36 28.21
C TYR A 389 -22.44 3.33 28.20
N LEU A 390 -22.67 2.13 27.64
CA LEU A 390 -21.65 1.08 27.55
C LEU A 390 -20.54 1.41 26.54
N LEU A 391 -20.85 2.19 25.52
CA LEU A 391 -19.92 2.55 24.44
C LEU A 391 -19.38 3.97 24.58
N GLN A 392 -19.80 4.73 25.59
CA GLN A 392 -19.54 6.17 25.71
C GLN A 392 -18.05 6.49 25.70
N GLN A 393 -17.26 5.69 26.43
CA GLN A 393 -15.82 5.85 26.47
C GLN A 393 -15.20 5.64 25.09
N ASP A 394 -15.57 4.56 24.39
CA ASP A 394 -15.03 4.28 23.05
C ASP A 394 -15.43 5.36 22.04
N ILE A 395 -16.69 5.82 22.09
CA ILE A 395 -17.20 6.89 21.24
C ILE A 395 -16.41 8.19 21.46
N TYR A 396 -16.15 8.55 22.72
CA TYR A 396 -15.39 9.76 23.07
C TYR A 396 -13.91 9.65 22.68
N GLU A 397 -13.26 8.52 22.97
CA GLU A 397 -11.85 8.29 22.68
C GLU A 397 -11.55 8.21 21.18
N PHE A 398 -12.46 7.59 20.41
CA PHE A 398 -12.27 7.44 18.96
C PHE A 398 -12.51 8.74 18.21
N GLY A 399 -13.41 9.59 18.72
CA GLY A 399 -13.84 10.82 18.06
C GLY A 399 -14.37 10.57 16.66
N ALA A 400 -14.34 11.62 15.84
CA ALA A 400 -14.79 11.57 14.46
C ALA A 400 -13.93 12.49 13.59
N PHE A 401 -13.98 12.27 12.28
CA PHE A 401 -13.35 13.17 11.34
C PHE A 401 -14.18 14.45 11.21
N ALA A 402 -13.53 15.61 11.33
CA ALA A 402 -14.18 16.89 11.17
C ALA A 402 -13.23 17.94 10.55
N TYR A 403 -13.73 18.62 9.52
CA TYR A 403 -12.97 19.55 8.69
C TYR A 403 -13.75 20.85 8.45
N ASP A 404 -13.09 21.99 8.68
CA ASP A 404 -13.61 23.32 8.39
C ASP A 404 -13.18 23.74 6.99
N MET A 405 -14.14 23.75 6.06
CA MET A 405 -13.92 24.11 4.67
C MET A 405 -13.60 25.59 4.48
N SER A 406 -14.10 26.47 5.37
CA SER A 406 -13.88 27.92 5.28
C SER A 406 -12.47 28.30 5.71
N ARG A 407 -11.92 27.59 6.69
CA ARG A 407 -10.57 27.82 7.23
C ARG A 407 -9.52 26.90 6.61
N GLY A 408 -9.94 25.81 5.97
CA GLY A 408 -9.04 24.81 5.41
C GLY A 408 -8.29 24.00 6.48
N VAL A 409 -8.91 23.76 7.65
CA VAL A 409 -8.27 23.09 8.79
C VAL A 409 -9.09 21.91 9.30
N TYR A 410 -8.40 20.83 9.65
CA TYR A 410 -8.98 19.73 10.42
C TYR A 410 -9.03 20.09 11.90
N PHE A 411 -10.14 19.79 12.55
CA PHE A 411 -10.28 19.97 14.01
C PHE A 411 -10.82 18.71 14.69
N GLY A 412 -11.16 17.66 13.93
CA GLY A 412 -11.48 16.33 14.44
C GLY A 412 -10.82 15.25 13.59
N LYS A 413 -10.26 14.22 14.24
CA LYS A 413 -9.75 13.01 13.59
C LYS A 413 -10.34 11.80 14.28
N GLN A 414 -10.84 10.85 13.50
CA GLN A 414 -11.21 9.54 14.03
C GLN A 414 -9.96 8.67 14.21
N THR A 415 -9.67 8.29 15.46
CA THR A 415 -8.46 7.56 15.89
C THR A 415 -8.71 6.08 16.16
N GLY A 416 -9.97 5.64 16.11
CA GLY A 416 -10.36 4.25 16.28
C GLY A 416 -11.71 3.92 15.65
N VAL A 417 -12.11 2.66 15.73
CA VAL A 417 -13.35 2.15 15.13
C VAL A 417 -14.02 1.13 16.05
N LEU A 418 -15.35 1.18 16.07
CA LEU A 418 -16.16 0.11 16.64
C LEU A 418 -16.30 -1.02 15.62
N ARG A 419 -15.85 -2.20 16.04
CA ARG A 419 -15.99 -3.44 15.30
C ARG A 419 -17.21 -4.19 15.83
N ILE A 420 -18.34 -4.06 15.13
CA ILE A 420 -19.63 -4.58 15.56
C ILE A 420 -19.82 -5.99 15.02
N SER A 421 -19.91 -6.93 15.94
CA SER A 421 -19.79 -8.36 15.69
C SER A 421 -21.13 -9.03 15.93
N ALA A 422 -21.68 -9.71 14.94
CA ALA A 422 -22.86 -10.56 15.14
C ALA A 422 -22.68 -11.91 14.45
N PHE A 423 -23.32 -12.92 15.04
CA PHE A 423 -23.46 -14.23 14.42
C PHE A 423 -24.57 -14.21 13.37
N ASP A 424 -24.20 -14.49 12.12
CA ASP A 424 -25.11 -14.74 10.98
C ASP A 424 -26.27 -13.71 10.88
N SER A 425 -25.98 -12.43 11.13
CA SER A 425 -26.99 -11.36 11.20
C SER A 425 -26.41 -10.02 10.77
N ILE A 426 -27.16 -9.31 9.93
CA ILE A 426 -26.85 -7.93 9.52
C ILE A 426 -27.74 -6.89 10.22
N GLU A 427 -28.91 -7.29 10.71
CA GLU A 427 -29.89 -6.39 11.33
C GLU A 427 -29.34 -5.74 12.60
N LYS A 428 -28.87 -6.54 13.56
CA LYS A 428 -28.43 -6.01 14.86
C LYS A 428 -27.19 -5.12 14.74
N PRO A 429 -26.14 -5.49 13.97
CA PRO A 429 -25.00 -4.61 13.77
C PRO A 429 -25.39 -3.25 13.20
N LEU A 430 -26.23 -3.22 12.17
CA LEU A 430 -26.66 -1.96 11.55
C LEU A 430 -27.56 -1.11 12.46
N GLN A 431 -28.36 -1.74 13.32
CA GLN A 431 -29.12 -1.01 14.35
C GLN A 431 -28.19 -0.34 15.37
N VAL A 432 -27.17 -1.05 15.84
CA VAL A 432 -26.15 -0.48 16.75
C VAL A 432 -25.40 0.65 16.05
N ALA A 433 -24.95 0.42 14.82
CA ALA A 433 -24.21 1.41 14.03
C ALA A 433 -25.01 2.70 13.80
N LYS A 434 -26.32 2.58 13.50
CA LYS A 434 -27.24 3.73 13.39
C LYS A 434 -27.34 4.52 14.70
N ILE A 435 -27.51 3.84 15.84
CA ILE A 435 -27.67 4.50 17.14
C ILE A 435 -26.38 5.23 17.52
N VAL A 436 -25.23 4.59 17.32
CA VAL A 436 -23.92 5.19 17.60
C VAL A 436 -23.65 6.37 16.66
N SER A 437 -23.92 6.25 15.36
CA SER A 437 -23.68 7.37 14.43
C SER A 437 -24.50 8.59 14.79
N LYS A 438 -25.74 8.40 15.27
CA LYS A 438 -26.58 9.49 15.76
C LYS A 438 -25.98 10.17 16.99
N GLU A 439 -25.51 9.40 17.97
CA GLU A 439 -24.86 9.95 19.17
C GLU A 439 -23.59 10.73 18.82
N VAL A 440 -22.73 10.19 17.97
CA VAL A 440 -21.48 10.87 17.58
C VAL A 440 -21.79 12.18 16.86
N LEU A 441 -22.82 12.21 16.00
CA LEU A 441 -23.29 13.44 15.37
C LEU A 441 -23.78 14.46 16.40
N GLU A 442 -24.62 14.06 17.35
CA GLU A 442 -25.10 14.95 18.42
C GLU A 442 -23.94 15.51 19.27
N LEU A 443 -22.93 14.71 19.58
CA LEU A 443 -21.72 15.17 20.28
C LEU A 443 -20.92 16.16 19.44
N ALA A 444 -20.65 15.81 18.18
CA ALA A 444 -19.85 16.65 17.29
C ALA A 444 -20.51 18.01 17.02
N THR A 445 -21.84 18.05 16.89
CA THR A 445 -22.57 19.30 16.64
C THR A 445 -22.64 20.22 17.86
N LYS A 446 -22.64 19.69 19.08
CA LYS A 446 -22.56 20.51 20.31
C LYS A 446 -21.28 21.33 20.40
N GLU A 447 -20.19 20.83 19.82
CA GLU A 447 -18.89 21.52 19.79
C GLU A 447 -18.78 22.51 18.61
N LEU A 448 -19.71 22.45 17.65
CA LEU A 448 -19.69 23.25 16.43
C LEU A 448 -20.62 24.46 16.52
N GLN A 449 -20.04 25.65 16.55
CA GLN A 449 -20.82 26.89 16.46
C GLN A 449 -21.49 27.03 15.07
N GLY A 450 -22.82 27.08 15.05
CA GLY A 450 -23.61 27.42 13.86
C GLY A 450 -24.14 26.25 13.04
N PHE A 451 -24.18 25.03 13.58
CA PHE A 451 -24.95 23.92 13.01
C PHE A 451 -25.71 23.17 14.11
N GLU A 452 -27.03 23.24 14.08
CA GLU A 452 -27.91 22.49 14.97
C GLU A 452 -28.54 21.32 14.25
N ILE A 453 -28.58 20.15 14.91
CA ILE A 453 -29.28 18.99 14.38
C ILE A 453 -30.79 19.19 14.57
N THR A 454 -31.50 19.34 13.45
CA THR A 454 -32.96 19.53 13.43
C THR A 454 -33.68 18.18 13.38
N SER A 455 -34.98 18.18 13.71
CA SER A 455 -35.81 16.96 13.58
C SER A 455 -35.84 16.44 12.14
N LEU A 456 -35.92 17.34 11.15
CA LEU A 456 -35.86 17.02 9.72
C LEU A 456 -34.56 16.32 9.35
N PHE A 457 -33.44 16.72 9.95
CA PHE A 457 -32.14 16.09 9.72
C PHE A 457 -32.10 14.67 10.28
N ILE A 458 -32.61 14.47 11.50
CA ILE A 458 -32.71 13.13 12.10
C ILE A 458 -33.63 12.22 11.30
N ASP A 459 -34.76 12.71 10.82
CA ASP A 459 -35.68 11.94 9.98
C ASP A 459 -35.01 11.52 8.66
N ALA A 460 -34.23 12.42 8.05
CA ALA A 460 -33.45 12.09 6.86
C ALA A 460 -32.38 11.04 7.15
N HIS A 461 -31.62 11.17 8.24
CA HIS A 461 -30.65 10.19 8.70
C HIS A 461 -31.28 8.80 8.88
N ASP A 462 -32.39 8.74 9.62
CA ASP A 462 -33.09 7.49 9.94
C ASP A 462 -33.70 6.81 8.70
N ARG A 463 -34.20 7.61 7.75
CA ARG A 463 -34.68 7.12 6.47
C ARG A 463 -33.55 6.49 5.65
N ILE A 464 -32.39 7.14 5.51
CA ILE A 464 -31.27 6.57 4.75
C ILE A 464 -30.74 5.30 5.42
N TRP A 465 -30.65 5.25 6.75
CA TRP A 465 -30.28 4.02 7.47
C TRP A 465 -31.26 2.87 7.22
N SER A 466 -32.56 3.17 7.12
CA SER A 466 -33.59 2.17 6.80
C SER A 466 -33.42 1.62 5.37
N GLU A 467 -33.07 2.49 4.41
CA GLU A 467 -32.74 2.07 3.05
C GLU A 467 -31.43 1.27 3.01
N ASN A 468 -30.39 1.70 3.74
CA ASN A 468 -29.13 0.97 3.88
C ASN A 468 -29.37 -0.46 4.37
N TYR A 469 -30.14 -0.60 5.46
CA TYR A 469 -30.55 -1.90 6.00
C TYR A 469 -31.27 -2.75 4.95
N TYR A 470 -32.27 -2.19 4.26
CA TYR A 470 -33.02 -2.92 3.24
C TYR A 470 -32.11 -3.51 2.15
N TRP A 471 -31.17 -2.72 1.63
CA TRP A 471 -30.27 -3.17 0.55
C TRP A 471 -29.22 -4.17 1.03
N LEU A 472 -28.64 -3.97 2.22
CA LEU A 472 -27.67 -4.90 2.80
C LEU A 472 -28.33 -6.23 3.20
N ASP A 473 -29.49 -6.20 3.85
CA ASP A 473 -30.25 -7.41 4.19
C ASP A 473 -30.71 -8.15 2.92
N ARG A 474 -31.22 -7.44 1.91
CA ARG A 474 -31.58 -8.07 0.63
C ARG A 474 -30.39 -8.80 0.00
N THR A 475 -29.20 -8.22 0.07
CA THR A 475 -27.96 -8.84 -0.42
C THR A 475 -27.58 -10.07 0.39
N TYR A 476 -27.59 -9.93 1.71
CA TYR A 476 -27.29 -11.00 2.67
C TYR A 476 -28.25 -12.19 2.50
N SER A 477 -29.56 -11.92 2.57
CA SER A 477 -30.64 -12.88 2.43
C SER A 477 -30.65 -13.57 1.06
N LYS A 478 -30.39 -12.84 -0.04
CA LYS A 478 -30.28 -13.46 -1.38
C LYS A 478 -29.11 -14.44 -1.45
N ASN A 479 -27.95 -14.03 -0.94
CA ASN A 479 -26.74 -14.85 -0.91
C ASN A 479 -26.95 -16.10 -0.03
N GLY A 480 -27.50 -15.92 1.18
CA GLY A 480 -27.78 -17.00 2.13
C GLY A 480 -28.84 -18.00 1.66
N LYS A 481 -29.82 -17.59 0.85
CA LYS A 481 -30.80 -18.51 0.24
C LYS A 481 -30.20 -19.43 -0.83
N ASN A 482 -29.11 -19.02 -1.50
CA ASN A 482 -28.51 -19.78 -2.60
C ASN A 482 -26.96 -19.71 -2.57
N PRO A 483 -26.31 -20.16 -1.48
CA PRO A 483 -24.88 -19.96 -1.28
C PRO A 483 -24.04 -20.59 -2.40
N MET A 484 -24.36 -21.83 -2.79
CA MET A 484 -23.67 -22.55 -3.88
C MET A 484 -23.75 -21.84 -5.23
N LYS A 485 -24.88 -21.16 -5.52
CA LYS A 485 -25.05 -20.39 -6.77
C LYS A 485 -24.12 -19.19 -6.79
N TYR A 486 -24.12 -18.39 -5.72
CA TYR A 486 -23.31 -17.18 -5.65
C TYR A 486 -21.82 -17.49 -5.47
N ALA A 487 -21.47 -18.59 -4.79
CA ALA A 487 -20.10 -19.09 -4.73
C ALA A 487 -19.53 -19.33 -6.13
N LYS A 488 -20.29 -20.01 -7.01
CA LYS A 488 -19.90 -20.21 -8.41
C LYS A 488 -19.76 -18.89 -9.18
N ILE A 489 -20.66 -17.93 -8.95
CA ILE A 489 -20.61 -16.61 -9.62
C ILE A 489 -19.37 -15.83 -9.17
N TYR A 490 -19.11 -15.73 -7.87
CA TYR A 490 -17.95 -15.02 -7.33
C TYR A 490 -16.65 -15.70 -7.73
N TYR A 491 -16.59 -17.03 -7.68
CA TYR A 491 -15.45 -17.77 -8.19
C TYR A 491 -15.14 -17.39 -9.63
N LYS A 492 -16.13 -17.43 -10.54
CA LYS A 492 -15.90 -17.04 -11.94
C LYS A 492 -15.51 -15.56 -12.10
N LEU A 493 -16.06 -14.66 -11.29
CA LEU A 493 -15.73 -13.24 -11.33
C LEU A 493 -14.27 -12.98 -10.92
N PHE A 494 -13.88 -13.47 -9.74
CA PHE A 494 -12.57 -13.18 -9.15
C PHE A 494 -11.44 -14.04 -9.72
N SER A 495 -11.74 -15.24 -10.24
CA SER A 495 -10.75 -16.11 -10.92
C SER A 495 -10.55 -15.79 -12.40
N SER A 496 -11.32 -14.86 -12.96
CA SER A 496 -11.19 -14.49 -14.37
C SER A 496 -9.80 -13.92 -14.65
N LYS A 497 -9.13 -14.46 -15.68
CA LYS A 497 -7.79 -14.04 -16.11
C LYS A 497 -7.81 -13.81 -17.61
N VAL A 498 -7.78 -12.54 -18.01
CA VAL A 498 -7.65 -12.12 -19.42
C VAL A 498 -6.31 -11.45 -19.57
N LYS A 499 -5.41 -11.97 -20.41
CA LYS A 499 -4.11 -11.32 -20.61
C LYS A 499 -4.22 -10.28 -21.72
N LEU A 500 -3.78 -9.05 -21.44
CA LEU A 500 -3.64 -8.05 -22.49
C LEU A 500 -2.27 -8.16 -23.14
N PHE A 501 -2.28 -8.40 -24.44
CA PHE A 501 -1.06 -8.40 -25.26
C PHE A 501 -0.97 -7.06 -25.99
N TYR A 502 0.10 -6.31 -25.69
CA TYR A 502 0.47 -5.13 -26.46
C TYR A 502 1.86 -5.38 -27.04
N PRO A 503 1.93 -6.03 -28.23
CA PRO A 503 3.18 -6.55 -28.79
C PRO A 503 4.26 -5.46 -28.90
N LEU A 504 3.88 -4.27 -29.37
CA LEU A 504 4.79 -3.14 -29.54
C LEU A 504 5.45 -2.70 -28.23
N HIS A 505 4.68 -2.50 -27.17
CA HIS A 505 5.27 -2.10 -25.88
C HIS A 505 6.10 -3.20 -25.25
N TYR A 506 5.70 -4.47 -25.36
CA TYR A 506 6.54 -5.55 -24.83
C TYR A 506 7.94 -5.48 -25.45
N TYR A 507 8.00 -5.27 -26.76
CA TYR A 507 9.23 -5.07 -27.50
C TYR A 507 9.98 -3.81 -27.06
N VAL A 508 9.31 -2.64 -27.05
CA VAL A 508 9.88 -1.34 -26.62
C VAL A 508 10.44 -1.43 -25.20
N SER A 509 9.70 -2.00 -24.25
CA SER A 509 10.15 -2.18 -22.86
C SER A 509 11.32 -3.14 -22.70
N GLN A 510 11.40 -4.21 -23.51
CA GLN A 510 12.57 -5.10 -23.49
C GLN A 510 13.82 -4.35 -23.94
N HIS A 511 13.71 -3.59 -25.03
CA HIS A 511 14.79 -2.78 -25.58
C HIS A 511 15.18 -1.61 -24.67
N LEU A 512 14.22 -0.88 -24.10
CA LEU A 512 14.50 0.15 -23.09
C LEU A 512 15.20 -0.44 -21.85
N ARG A 513 14.89 -1.67 -21.45
CA ARG A 513 15.64 -2.34 -20.37
C ARG A 513 17.10 -2.59 -20.73
N GLN A 514 17.38 -2.93 -21.99
CA GLN A 514 18.75 -3.11 -22.48
C GLN A 514 19.48 -1.76 -22.59
N MET A 515 18.76 -0.70 -22.95
CA MET A 515 19.29 0.68 -23.04
C MET A 515 19.20 1.47 -21.72
N LYS A 516 19.07 0.80 -20.57
CA LYS A 516 18.91 1.46 -19.26
C LYS A 516 20.02 2.49 -18.99
N SER A 517 21.25 2.20 -19.40
CA SER A 517 22.40 3.11 -19.30
C SER A 517 22.21 4.44 -20.03
N ASN A 518 21.33 4.51 -21.04
CA ASN A 518 21.17 5.69 -21.89
C ASN A 518 20.26 6.76 -21.25
N PHE A 519 19.39 6.35 -20.34
CA PHE A 519 18.43 7.23 -19.65
C PHE A 519 18.51 7.15 -18.13
N THR A 520 19.53 6.49 -17.58
CA THR A 520 19.80 6.53 -16.14
C THR A 520 21.20 7.08 -15.88
N PHE A 521 21.33 7.85 -14.81
CA PHE A 521 22.60 8.41 -14.39
C PHE A 521 22.72 8.38 -12.86
N GLN A 522 23.96 8.42 -12.36
CA GLN A 522 24.20 8.55 -10.93
C GLN A 522 24.19 10.03 -10.54
N LYS A 523 23.53 10.34 -9.43
CA LYS A 523 23.51 11.66 -8.83
C LYS A 523 23.82 11.53 -7.35
N ASP A 524 24.63 12.42 -6.82
CA ASP A 524 24.85 12.51 -5.39
C ASP A 524 23.84 13.52 -4.80
N ILE A 525 23.14 13.14 -3.73
CA ILE A 525 22.24 14.02 -2.97
C ILE A 525 22.68 14.11 -1.51
N THR A 526 22.44 15.26 -0.88
CA THR A 526 22.78 15.46 0.53
C THR A 526 21.55 15.22 1.40
N ILE A 527 21.71 14.44 2.48
CA ILE A 527 20.66 14.11 3.44
C ILE A 527 21.11 14.58 4.82
N PHE A 528 20.26 15.31 5.52
CA PHE A 528 20.39 15.58 6.95
C PHE A 528 19.46 14.65 7.73
N ALA A 529 19.98 13.98 8.75
CA ALA A 529 19.20 13.22 9.71
C ALA A 529 19.44 13.77 11.11
N GLY A 530 18.39 14.16 11.81
CA GLY A 530 18.44 14.65 13.19
C GLY A 530 17.51 13.85 14.09
N THR A 531 17.97 13.54 15.29
CA THR A 531 17.14 12.89 16.33
C THR A 531 17.19 13.66 17.64
N PHE A 532 16.06 13.75 18.37
CA PHE A 532 16.01 14.47 19.63
C PHE A 532 14.88 14.03 20.56
N ASN A 533 15.25 13.50 21.73
CA ASN A 533 14.31 13.30 22.83
C ASN A 533 13.97 14.65 23.49
N ILE A 534 12.72 15.08 23.35
CA ILE A 534 12.27 16.41 23.81
C ILE A 534 11.63 16.39 25.20
N SER A 535 11.56 15.23 25.84
CA SER A 535 11.16 15.05 27.25
C SER A 535 9.81 15.70 27.59
N GLY A 536 8.83 15.53 26.71
CA GLY A 536 7.46 16.03 26.83
C GLY A 536 7.30 17.52 26.59
N LYS A 537 8.33 18.22 26.08
CA LYS A 537 8.31 19.69 25.98
C LYS A 537 7.96 20.21 24.59
N VAL A 538 6.99 21.12 24.54
CA VAL A 538 6.74 21.99 23.40
C VAL A 538 7.47 23.31 23.63
N SER A 539 8.71 23.41 23.14
CA SER A 539 9.51 24.63 23.31
C SER A 539 9.44 25.54 22.08
N LYS A 540 9.38 26.86 22.31
CA LYS A 540 9.57 27.90 21.29
C LYS A 540 11.05 28.29 21.11
N ASP A 541 11.96 27.70 21.88
CA ASP A 541 13.39 28.00 21.82
C ASP A 541 13.95 27.76 20.41
N ASP A 542 15.02 28.49 20.09
CA ASP A 542 15.68 28.35 18.81
C ASP A 542 16.36 26.98 18.67
N ILE A 543 16.19 26.36 17.50
CA ILE A 543 16.78 25.08 17.14
C ILE A 543 17.64 25.19 15.87
N THR A 544 17.90 26.41 15.41
CA THR A 544 18.64 26.71 14.17
C THR A 544 20.00 26.03 14.15
N GLU A 545 20.75 26.05 15.26
CA GLU A 545 22.08 25.44 15.34
C GLU A 545 22.07 23.91 15.22
N TRP A 546 20.93 23.25 15.48
CA TRP A 546 20.79 21.81 15.24
C TRP A 546 20.44 21.50 13.79
N ILE A 547 19.49 22.24 13.21
CA ILE A 547 19.05 22.02 11.82
C ILE A 547 20.11 22.49 10.81
N PHE A 548 20.91 23.48 11.19
CA PHE A 548 22.04 24.00 10.42
C PHE A 548 23.31 24.02 11.27
N PRO A 549 23.93 22.85 11.52
CA PRO A 549 25.16 22.76 12.31
C PRO A 549 26.30 23.64 11.77
N LYS A 550 27.25 24.00 12.64
CA LYS A 550 28.43 24.81 12.26
C LYS A 550 29.19 24.15 11.10
N GLY A 551 29.37 24.90 10.02
CA GLY A 551 29.95 24.40 8.76
C GLY A 551 28.92 23.97 7.70
N SER A 552 27.61 24.05 8.00
CA SER A 552 26.56 23.83 7.00
C SER A 552 26.62 24.87 5.89
N ASN A 553 26.53 24.39 4.64
CA ASN A 553 26.41 25.28 3.49
C ASN A 553 24.97 25.78 3.36
N LEU A 554 24.69 26.98 3.90
CA LEU A 554 23.36 27.60 3.83
C LEU A 554 22.96 28.01 2.40
N GLU A 555 23.92 28.18 1.48
CA GLU A 555 23.63 28.44 0.06
C GLU A 555 23.16 27.18 -0.66
N ASN A 556 23.64 26.00 -0.23
CA ASN A 556 23.27 24.71 -0.76
C ASN A 556 22.92 23.72 0.37
N PRO A 557 21.76 23.91 1.02
CA PRO A 557 21.30 23.06 2.13
C PRO A 557 21.00 21.63 1.68
N ALA A 558 20.79 20.72 2.64
CA ALA A 558 20.54 19.32 2.33
C ALA A 558 19.28 19.15 1.48
N SER A 559 19.31 18.26 0.49
CA SER A 559 18.16 17.98 -0.37
C SER A 559 17.00 17.35 0.40
N ILE A 560 17.33 16.55 1.42
CA ILE A 560 16.37 15.85 2.27
C ILE A 560 16.74 16.12 3.73
N TYR A 561 15.75 16.54 4.53
CA TYR A 561 15.85 16.66 5.98
C TYR A 561 14.94 15.62 6.62
N ILE A 562 15.52 14.78 7.47
CA ILE A 562 14.86 13.74 8.22
C ILE A 562 14.95 14.08 9.69
N ILE A 563 13.80 14.24 10.35
CA ILE A 563 13.74 14.63 11.76
C ILE A 563 12.96 13.57 12.55
N GLY A 564 13.65 12.92 13.49
CA GLY A 564 13.07 12.03 14.48
C GLY A 564 12.99 12.72 15.84
N LEU A 565 11.85 12.64 16.51
CA LEU A 565 11.68 13.15 17.87
C LEU A 565 11.12 12.05 18.77
N GLU A 566 11.61 12.01 20.01
CA GLU A 566 11.17 11.10 21.06
C GLU A 566 10.57 11.87 22.24
N GLU A 567 9.68 11.21 22.98
CA GLU A 567 8.92 11.79 24.09
C GLU A 567 8.26 13.12 23.72
N VAL A 568 7.64 13.21 22.54
CA VAL A 568 6.98 14.47 22.15
C VAL A 568 5.76 14.84 22.99
N VAL A 569 5.28 13.90 23.79
CA VAL A 569 4.22 14.07 24.79
C VAL A 569 4.76 13.65 26.16
N GLU A 570 4.28 14.30 27.21
CA GLU A 570 4.58 13.90 28.59
C GLU A 570 4.06 12.47 28.84
N LEU A 571 4.90 11.63 29.47
CA LEU A 571 4.62 10.22 29.74
C LEU A 571 3.58 10.03 30.86
N THR A 572 2.36 10.52 30.66
CA THR A 572 1.21 10.26 31.53
C THR A 572 0.40 9.05 31.03
N PRO A 573 -0.28 8.29 31.91
CA PRO A 573 -1.08 7.13 31.49
C PRO A 573 -2.13 7.44 30.41
N GLY A 574 -2.65 8.67 30.36
CA GLY A 574 -3.59 9.13 29.32
C GLY A 574 -2.94 9.31 27.95
N HIS A 575 -1.79 10.00 27.87
CA HIS A 575 -1.05 10.20 26.61
C HIS A 575 -0.32 8.94 26.11
N MET A 576 -0.23 7.89 26.95
CA MET A 576 0.25 6.56 26.53
C MET A 576 -0.78 5.78 25.69
N LEU A 577 -2.05 6.20 25.71
CA LEU A 577 -3.18 5.53 25.04
C LEU A 577 -3.73 6.33 23.84
N SER A 578 -3.56 7.66 23.80
CA SER A 578 -3.99 8.53 22.70
C SER A 578 -2.86 9.42 22.17
N THR A 579 -2.83 9.64 20.85
CA THR A 579 -1.81 10.48 20.18
C THR A 579 -2.34 11.90 20.01
N ASP A 580 -1.69 12.89 20.60
CA ASP A 580 -2.04 14.31 20.42
C ASP A 580 -1.60 14.81 19.04
N PRO A 581 -2.54 15.14 18.12
CA PRO A 581 -2.20 15.61 16.77
C PRO A 581 -1.62 17.02 16.73
N PHE A 582 -1.82 17.86 17.76
CA PHE A 582 -1.32 19.24 17.79
C PHE A 582 0.20 19.29 17.89
N ILE A 583 0.81 18.34 18.59
CA ILE A 583 2.26 18.23 18.75
C ILE A 583 2.95 18.01 17.41
N LYS A 584 2.45 17.06 16.61
CA LYS A 584 2.93 16.80 15.25
C LYS A 584 2.85 18.06 14.39
N GLN A 585 1.71 18.74 14.37
CA GLN A 585 1.54 19.97 13.58
C GLN A 585 2.46 21.10 14.06
N PHE A 586 2.68 21.23 15.36
CA PHE A 586 3.58 22.23 15.92
C PHE A 586 5.01 22.03 15.41
N TRP A 587 5.55 20.82 15.54
CA TRP A 587 6.92 20.51 15.12
C TRP A 587 7.09 20.57 13.61
N GLU A 588 6.10 20.10 12.84
CA GLU A 588 6.08 20.26 11.38
C GLU A 588 6.18 21.73 10.98
N ARG A 589 5.33 22.58 11.56
CA ARG A 589 5.31 24.03 11.29
C ARG A 589 6.60 24.70 11.71
N LYS A 590 7.15 24.34 12.86
CA LYS A 590 8.40 24.92 13.37
C LYS A 590 9.57 24.60 12.44
N ILE A 591 9.74 23.33 12.07
CA ILE A 591 10.84 22.89 11.20
C ILE A 591 10.67 23.45 9.78
N ILE A 592 9.48 23.36 9.19
CA ILE A 592 9.27 23.84 7.81
C ILE A 592 9.44 25.36 7.70
N THR A 593 9.03 26.11 8.71
CA THR A 593 9.22 27.56 8.77
C THR A 593 10.71 27.88 8.87
N LEU A 594 11.44 27.17 9.73
CA LEU A 594 12.88 27.33 9.88
C LEU A 594 13.63 27.01 8.57
N LEU A 595 13.32 25.88 7.93
CA LEU A 595 13.92 25.51 6.64
C LEU A 595 13.67 26.58 5.57
N ASN A 596 12.43 27.07 5.45
CA ASN A 596 12.05 28.03 4.41
C ASN A 596 12.48 29.49 4.67
N ASN A 597 12.82 29.82 5.92
CA ASN A 597 13.29 31.16 6.32
C ASN A 597 14.82 31.28 6.38
N SER A 598 15.56 30.16 6.25
CA SER A 598 17.02 30.09 6.36
C SER A 598 17.82 30.83 5.27
N GLY A 599 17.14 31.50 4.32
CA GLY A 599 17.78 32.32 3.28
C GLY A 599 18.21 31.57 2.02
N GLY A 600 18.05 30.24 1.97
CA GLY A 600 18.33 29.42 0.78
C GLY A 600 17.38 29.73 -0.39
N LYS A 601 17.86 29.51 -1.63
CA LYS A 601 17.05 29.65 -2.85
C LYS A 601 15.96 28.57 -2.97
N GLU A 602 16.20 27.42 -2.36
CA GLU A 602 15.29 26.27 -2.39
C GLU A 602 14.19 26.39 -1.31
N LYS A 603 13.00 25.93 -1.67
CA LYS A 603 11.88 25.80 -0.74
C LYS A 603 11.69 24.33 -0.38
N TYR A 604 11.25 24.09 0.84
CA TYR A 604 11.02 22.76 1.39
C TYR A 604 9.54 22.51 1.59
N VAL A 605 9.16 21.25 1.44
CA VAL A 605 7.81 20.73 1.74
C VAL A 605 7.92 19.56 2.71
N CYS A 606 6.99 19.48 3.68
CA CYS A 606 6.82 18.28 4.48
C CYS A 606 6.17 17.21 3.60
N THR A 607 6.96 16.23 3.18
CA THR A 607 6.52 15.19 2.23
C THR A 607 5.78 14.08 2.95
N TRP A 608 6.18 13.77 4.18
CA TRP A 608 5.56 12.74 5.00
C TRP A 608 5.90 12.94 6.47
N SER A 609 4.97 12.57 7.34
CA SER A 609 5.21 12.55 8.78
C SER A 609 4.21 11.65 9.48
N ASN A 610 4.67 10.92 10.50
CA ASN A 610 3.80 10.05 11.29
C ASN A 610 4.27 9.97 12.75
N GLN A 611 3.32 9.66 13.64
CA GLN A 611 3.53 9.65 15.08
C GLN A 611 3.04 8.34 15.69
N LEU A 612 3.78 7.82 16.66
CA LEU A 612 3.40 6.70 17.51
C LEU A 612 3.60 7.10 18.97
N GLY A 613 2.54 7.51 19.67
CA GLY A 613 2.65 8.00 21.04
C GLY A 613 3.64 9.17 21.14
N GLY A 614 4.77 8.93 21.81
CA GLY A 614 5.85 9.90 21.95
C GLY A 614 6.88 9.95 20.81
N LEU A 615 6.78 9.07 19.80
CA LEU A 615 7.69 9.04 18.66
C LEU A 615 7.10 9.81 17.48
N LEU A 616 7.88 10.68 16.86
CA LEU A 616 7.48 11.43 15.66
C LEU A 616 8.61 11.37 14.63
N LEU A 617 8.31 10.89 13.42
CA LEU A 617 9.22 10.95 12.27
C LEU A 617 8.65 11.91 11.23
N MET A 618 9.49 12.82 10.74
CA MET A 618 9.14 13.81 9.72
C MET A 618 10.18 13.81 8.60
N LEU A 619 9.70 13.89 7.37
CA LEU A 619 10.50 13.91 6.16
C LEU A 619 10.20 15.17 5.37
N PHE A 620 11.21 16.03 5.23
CA PHE A 620 11.15 17.26 4.46
C PHE A 620 12.07 17.16 3.25
N MET A 621 11.63 17.68 2.12
CA MET A 621 12.40 17.63 0.88
C MET A 621 12.34 18.96 0.16
N SER A 622 13.41 19.27 -0.58
CA SER A 622 13.40 20.44 -1.46
C SER A 622 12.38 20.24 -2.59
N SER A 623 11.74 21.33 -3.01
CA SER A 623 10.75 21.34 -4.09
C SER A 623 11.31 20.80 -5.41
N SER A 624 12.62 20.98 -5.66
CA SER A 624 13.32 20.45 -6.84
C SER A 624 13.49 18.92 -6.84
N GLU A 625 13.47 18.29 -5.67
CA GLU A 625 13.64 16.84 -5.53
C GLU A 625 12.33 16.09 -5.30
N TYR A 626 11.30 16.76 -4.80
CA TYR A 626 9.98 16.18 -4.48
C TYR A 626 9.41 15.28 -5.59
N LEU A 627 9.42 15.72 -6.85
CA LEU A 627 8.87 14.95 -7.99
C LEU A 627 9.61 13.64 -8.29
N LYS A 628 10.81 13.45 -7.74
CA LYS A 628 11.60 12.22 -7.94
C LYS A 628 11.24 11.14 -6.93
N ILE A 629 10.47 11.46 -5.90
CA ILE A 629 10.03 10.49 -4.90
C ILE A 629 8.76 9.79 -5.34
N LYS A 630 8.74 8.47 -5.19
CA LYS A 630 7.56 7.63 -5.45
C LYS A 630 7.41 6.59 -4.34
N HIS A 631 6.21 6.03 -4.20
CA HIS A 631 5.93 4.91 -3.28
C HIS A 631 6.29 5.20 -1.81
N ILE A 632 5.87 6.35 -1.29
CA ILE A 632 6.06 6.68 0.12
C ILE A 632 5.04 5.95 0.99
N GLU A 633 5.52 5.13 1.91
CA GLU A 633 4.71 4.25 2.74
C GLU A 633 5.28 4.23 4.15
N GLY A 634 4.40 4.29 5.15
CA GLY A 634 4.80 4.32 6.56
C GLY A 634 4.31 3.08 7.30
N ASP A 635 5.07 2.66 8.31
CA ASP A 635 4.63 1.65 9.27
C ASP A 635 5.14 1.99 10.68
N VAL A 636 4.45 1.50 11.71
CA VAL A 636 4.76 1.79 13.11
C VAL A 636 4.74 0.51 13.93
N LYS A 637 5.67 0.35 14.87
CA LYS A 637 5.69 -0.81 15.77
C LYS A 637 5.89 -0.41 17.22
N LYS A 638 4.92 -0.77 18.07
CA LYS A 638 5.01 -0.66 19.53
C LYS A 638 5.86 -1.79 20.11
N THR A 639 6.68 -1.47 21.10
CA THR A 639 7.46 -2.45 21.89
C THR A 639 7.23 -2.32 23.39
N GLY A 640 6.65 -1.21 23.87
CA GLY A 640 6.37 -0.99 25.29
C GLY A 640 5.38 -2.02 25.87
N PHE A 641 5.67 -2.55 27.06
CA PHE A 641 4.84 -3.58 27.74
C PHE A 641 4.43 -4.75 26.83
N GLY A 642 5.36 -5.31 26.05
CA GLY A 642 5.05 -6.43 25.15
C GLY A 642 4.22 -6.05 23.92
N GLY A 643 4.19 -4.76 23.56
CA GLY A 643 3.46 -4.23 22.39
C GLY A 643 2.19 -3.44 22.74
N ILE A 644 1.84 -3.36 24.02
CA ILE A 644 0.61 -2.69 24.51
C ILE A 644 0.79 -1.17 24.58
N ALA A 645 1.94 -0.68 25.03
CA ALA A 645 2.18 0.76 25.26
C ALA A 645 2.85 1.44 24.05
N SER A 646 2.39 2.66 23.75
CA SER A 646 2.84 3.45 22.59
C SER A 646 4.10 4.30 22.85
N ASN A 647 4.65 4.28 24.06
CA ASN A 647 5.79 5.12 24.47
C ASN A 647 7.17 4.57 24.09
N LYS A 648 7.22 3.34 23.58
CA LYS A 648 8.43 2.65 23.12
C LYS A 648 8.11 1.90 21.84
N GLY A 649 9.02 1.94 20.88
CA GLY A 649 8.78 1.38 19.56
C GLY A 649 9.54 2.07 18.46
N ALA A 650 8.99 2.02 17.26
CA ALA A 650 9.55 2.65 16.07
C ALA A 650 8.45 3.23 15.17
N VAL A 651 8.79 4.33 14.50
CA VAL A 651 8.07 4.84 13.32
C VAL A 651 9.02 4.74 12.14
N ALA A 652 8.57 4.12 11.05
CA ALA A 652 9.37 3.92 9.85
C ALA A 652 8.66 4.43 8.60
N VAL A 653 9.46 4.88 7.63
CA VAL A 653 8.99 5.24 6.29
C VAL A 653 9.89 4.57 5.24
N SER A 654 9.26 3.98 4.23
CA SER A 654 9.85 3.49 3.00
C SER A 654 9.51 4.45 1.87
N PHE A 655 10.46 4.79 1.01
CA PHE A 655 10.19 5.54 -0.22
C PHE A 655 11.23 5.24 -1.29
N ASN A 656 10.86 5.45 -2.56
CA ASN A 656 11.80 5.37 -3.67
C ASN A 656 12.22 6.77 -4.08
N TYR A 657 13.51 7.07 -4.02
CA TYR A 657 14.08 8.19 -4.75
C TYR A 657 14.47 7.71 -6.15
N SER A 658 13.65 8.03 -7.14
CA SER A 658 13.75 7.53 -8.51
C SER A 658 13.87 6.00 -8.56
N ALA A 659 15.07 5.44 -8.77
CA ALA A 659 15.29 4.00 -8.79
C ALA A 659 15.93 3.42 -7.50
N THR A 660 16.26 4.25 -6.51
CA THR A 660 16.92 3.85 -5.25
C THR A 660 15.91 3.84 -4.10
N LYS A 661 15.86 2.75 -3.33
CA LYS A 661 14.92 2.57 -2.21
C LYS A 661 15.55 2.98 -0.89
N PHE A 662 14.84 3.83 -0.15
CA PHE A 662 15.21 4.31 1.17
C PHE A 662 14.25 3.76 2.23
N CYS A 663 14.80 3.40 3.39
CA CYS A 663 14.04 3.16 4.60
C CYS A 663 14.62 4.03 5.73
N VAL A 664 13.75 4.72 6.46
CA VAL A 664 14.15 5.61 7.53
C VAL A 664 13.33 5.28 8.77
N LEU A 665 13.98 5.17 9.92
CA LEU A 665 13.34 4.83 11.17
C LEU A 665 13.77 5.78 12.29
N VAL A 666 12.81 6.19 13.11
CA VAL A 666 13.06 6.72 14.46
C VAL A 666 12.59 5.70 15.49
N SER A 667 13.32 5.49 16.59
CA SER A 667 12.93 4.54 17.63
C SER A 667 13.22 5.03 19.04
N HIS A 668 12.39 4.61 19.98
CA HIS A 668 12.60 4.80 21.40
C HIS A 668 12.57 3.42 22.06
N LEU A 669 13.75 2.94 22.46
CA LEU A 669 13.92 1.59 23.02
C LEU A 669 13.88 1.60 24.56
N ALA A 670 13.76 0.42 25.17
CA ALA A 670 13.64 0.25 26.61
C ALA A 670 14.73 0.98 27.42
N ALA A 671 14.30 1.78 28.40
CA ALA A 671 15.16 2.53 29.31
C ALA A 671 15.72 1.65 30.44
N GLY A 672 16.76 2.14 31.13
CA GLY A 672 17.37 1.48 32.30
C GLY A 672 18.75 0.88 31.99
N LEU A 673 19.66 0.93 32.97
CA LEU A 673 21.05 0.50 32.81
C LEU A 673 21.15 -0.99 32.47
N ASP A 674 20.45 -1.84 33.22
CA ASP A 674 20.55 -3.29 33.13
C ASP A 674 19.71 -3.91 31.99
N ASN A 675 18.88 -3.12 31.31
CA ASN A 675 17.88 -3.58 30.34
C ASN A 675 18.45 -3.79 28.91
N VAL A 676 19.70 -4.26 28.78
CA VAL A 676 20.36 -4.49 27.48
C VAL A 676 19.62 -5.53 26.65
N GLU A 677 19.26 -6.66 27.25
CA GLU A 677 18.48 -7.73 26.61
C GLU A 677 17.10 -7.24 26.13
N GLN A 678 16.45 -6.38 26.91
CA GLN A 678 15.16 -5.81 26.52
C GLN A 678 15.30 -4.91 25.28
N ARG A 679 16.33 -4.06 25.21
CA ARG A 679 16.62 -3.24 24.01
C ARG A 679 16.92 -4.10 22.78
N HIS A 680 17.65 -5.19 22.97
CA HIS A 680 17.89 -6.16 21.90
C HIS A 680 16.59 -6.83 21.42
N ASN A 681 15.69 -7.19 22.34
CA ASN A 681 14.36 -7.73 22.00
C ASN A 681 13.47 -6.68 21.30
N ASP A 682 13.53 -5.42 21.71
CA ASP A 682 12.84 -4.32 21.03
C ASP A 682 13.33 -4.19 19.59
N TYR A 683 14.65 -4.18 19.37
CA TYR A 683 15.27 -4.20 18.03
C TYR A 683 14.78 -5.38 17.18
N LYS A 684 14.84 -6.61 17.71
CA LYS A 684 14.34 -7.82 17.00
C LYS A 684 12.87 -7.70 16.64
N THR A 685 12.06 -7.16 17.55
CA THR A 685 10.62 -6.95 17.35
C THR A 685 10.35 -5.95 16.24
N ILE A 686 11.10 -4.84 16.19
CA ILE A 686 10.97 -3.83 15.13
C ILE A 686 11.36 -4.43 13.77
N VAL A 687 12.52 -5.07 13.67
CA VAL A 687 12.99 -5.68 12.40
C VAL A 687 12.04 -6.75 11.87
N LYS A 688 11.45 -7.54 12.77
CA LYS A 688 10.55 -8.63 12.39
C LYS A 688 9.21 -8.12 11.86
N ASN A 689 8.67 -7.06 12.47
CA ASN A 689 7.27 -6.70 12.31
C ASN A 689 7.03 -5.45 11.47
N ILE A 690 8.03 -4.58 11.27
CA ILE A 690 7.88 -3.47 10.32
C ILE A 690 7.83 -4.03 8.90
N ASN A 691 6.71 -3.75 8.21
CA ASN A 691 6.40 -4.27 6.90
C ASN A 691 5.66 -3.24 6.07
N PHE A 692 6.18 -2.97 4.88
CA PHE A 692 5.60 -2.03 3.94
C PHE A 692 4.76 -2.78 2.88
N GLY A 693 4.12 -2.03 2.00
CA GLY A 693 3.32 -2.54 0.90
C GLY A 693 4.06 -3.61 0.09
N ARG A 694 3.30 -4.61 -0.38
CA ARG A 694 3.81 -5.75 -1.17
C ARG A 694 4.84 -6.63 -0.44
N GLY A 695 4.91 -6.56 0.89
CA GLY A 695 5.76 -7.43 1.71
C GLY A 695 7.22 -6.97 1.80
N LEU A 696 7.50 -5.70 1.50
CA LEU A 696 8.83 -5.10 1.63
C LEU A 696 9.20 -4.95 3.11
N ARG A 697 10.40 -5.41 3.49
CA ARG A 697 10.93 -5.24 4.85
C ARG A 697 12.10 -4.28 4.87
N ILE A 698 12.50 -3.83 6.06
CA ILE A 698 13.66 -2.91 6.26
C ILE A 698 14.91 -3.41 5.52
N LYS A 699 15.16 -4.72 5.51
CA LYS A 699 16.33 -5.33 4.85
C LYS A 699 16.34 -5.22 3.31
N ASP A 700 15.19 -4.96 2.69
CA ASP A 700 15.03 -4.98 1.22
C ASP A 700 15.27 -3.61 0.56
N HIS A 701 15.87 -2.67 1.30
CA HIS A 701 16.16 -1.29 0.88
C HIS A 701 17.65 -1.09 0.63
N ASP A 702 17.97 -0.25 -0.36
CA ASP A 702 19.33 0.10 -0.76
C ASP A 702 20.01 0.99 0.28
N ALA A 703 19.24 1.89 0.90
CA ALA A 703 19.67 2.83 1.93
C ALA A 703 18.79 2.70 3.18
N VAL A 704 19.38 2.54 4.37
CA VAL A 704 18.65 2.61 5.64
C VAL A 704 19.31 3.58 6.59
N ILE A 705 18.53 4.50 7.16
CA ILE A 705 18.94 5.37 8.27
C ILE A 705 18.05 5.02 9.47
N TRP A 706 18.67 4.58 10.57
CA TRP A 706 17.96 4.24 11.79
C TRP A 706 18.50 5.09 12.92
N MET A 707 17.66 5.99 13.42
CA MET A 707 18.00 6.92 14.49
C MET A 707 17.07 6.80 15.68
N GLY A 708 17.46 7.38 16.80
CA GLY A 708 16.56 7.59 17.92
C GLY A 708 17.21 7.60 19.29
N ASP A 709 16.36 7.66 20.33
CA ASP A 709 16.75 7.32 21.70
C ASP A 709 16.77 5.79 21.87
N PHE A 710 17.91 5.19 21.59
CA PHE A 710 18.12 3.76 21.78
C PHE A 710 18.37 3.36 23.23
N ASN A 711 18.50 4.33 24.13
CA ASN A 711 18.58 4.13 25.57
C ASN A 711 19.74 3.23 26.07
N TYR A 712 20.71 2.92 25.23
CA TYR A 712 21.95 2.24 25.64
C TYR A 712 22.79 3.15 26.53
N ARG A 713 23.51 2.53 27.47
CA ARG A 713 24.22 3.22 28.55
C ARG A 713 25.70 2.92 28.55
N ILE A 714 26.44 3.60 29.41
CA ILE A 714 27.88 3.37 29.64
C ILE A 714 28.04 2.51 30.90
N LEU A 715 28.73 1.38 30.78
CA LEU A 715 28.98 0.43 31.88
C LEU A 715 30.20 0.86 32.72
N MET A 716 30.07 1.99 33.41
CA MET A 716 31.11 2.57 34.29
C MET A 716 30.48 3.29 35.49
N SER A 717 31.30 3.57 36.52
CA SER A 717 30.84 4.38 37.67
C SER A 717 30.56 5.82 37.25
N ASN A 718 29.63 6.51 37.93
CA ASN A 718 29.31 7.90 37.61
C ASN A 718 30.53 8.84 37.76
N GLU A 719 31.35 8.61 38.80
CA GLU A 719 32.58 9.38 39.05
C GLU A 719 33.59 9.24 37.90
N ASP A 720 33.85 8.02 37.45
CA ASP A 720 34.77 7.78 36.34
C ASP A 720 34.23 8.36 35.03
N VAL A 721 32.92 8.23 34.78
CA VAL A 721 32.28 8.79 33.58
C VAL A 721 32.45 10.30 33.56
N ARG A 722 32.11 10.99 34.66
CA ARG A 722 32.26 12.45 34.75
C ARG A 722 33.72 12.91 34.63
N ARG A 723 34.67 12.16 35.22
CA ARG A 723 36.11 12.43 35.07
C ARG A 723 36.59 12.34 33.62
N LEU A 724 36.15 11.30 32.90
CA LEU A 724 36.50 11.10 31.49
C LEU A 724 35.84 12.13 30.58
N ILE A 725 34.61 12.55 30.87
CA ILE A 725 33.95 13.66 30.17
C ILE A 725 34.73 14.96 30.37
N ALA A 726 35.13 15.28 31.60
CA ALA A 726 35.88 16.50 31.91
C ALA A 726 37.25 16.55 31.21
N SER A 727 37.89 15.40 31.02
CA SER A 727 39.15 15.24 30.26
C SER A 727 38.95 15.07 28.76
N LYS A 728 37.70 15.04 28.26
CA LYS A 728 37.32 14.79 26.86
C LYS A 728 37.85 13.46 26.29
N GLU A 729 38.01 12.46 27.15
CA GLU A 729 38.47 11.12 26.78
C GLU A 729 37.32 10.23 26.30
N TYR A 730 36.61 10.64 25.24
CA TYR A 730 35.41 9.96 24.76
C TYR A 730 35.67 8.55 24.23
N THR A 731 36.85 8.28 23.69
CA THR A 731 37.23 6.93 23.23
C THR A 731 37.19 5.91 24.37
N ASN A 732 37.69 6.29 25.55
CA ASN A 732 37.69 5.41 26.73
C ASN A 732 36.28 5.12 27.26
N LEU A 733 35.38 6.11 27.17
CA LEU A 733 33.96 5.92 27.46
C LEU A 733 33.28 5.00 26.44
N PHE A 734 33.57 5.18 25.15
CA PHE A 734 32.95 4.42 24.07
C PHE A 734 33.29 2.92 24.10
N LEU A 735 34.47 2.55 24.63
CA LEU A 735 34.82 1.14 24.89
C LEU A 735 33.87 0.46 25.89
N LYS A 736 33.19 1.23 26.72
CA LYS A 736 32.22 0.76 27.73
C LYS A 736 30.76 1.07 27.34
N ASP A 737 30.52 1.54 26.12
CA ASP A 737 29.19 1.79 25.57
C ASP A 737 28.50 0.47 25.22
N GLN A 738 27.27 0.29 25.71
CA GLN A 738 26.51 -0.94 25.51
C GLN A 738 26.09 -1.17 24.04
N LEU A 739 25.75 -0.11 23.29
CA LEU A 739 25.35 -0.28 21.89
C LEU A 739 26.53 -0.75 21.05
N ASN A 740 27.68 -0.12 21.24
CA ASN A 740 28.93 -0.50 20.57
C ASN A 740 29.25 -1.99 20.85
N GLN A 741 29.18 -2.42 22.11
CA GLN A 741 29.38 -3.83 22.48
C GLN A 741 28.38 -4.77 21.81
N GLN A 742 27.10 -4.38 21.75
CA GLN A 742 26.03 -5.18 21.11
C GLN A 742 26.20 -5.28 19.59
N MET A 743 26.66 -4.19 18.94
CA MET A 743 26.95 -4.18 17.50
C MET A 743 28.19 -5.00 17.16
N ILE A 744 29.26 -4.90 17.96
CA ILE A 744 30.47 -5.72 17.80
C ILE A 744 30.17 -7.21 17.98
N ALA A 745 29.31 -7.56 18.94
CA ALA A 745 28.87 -8.94 19.14
C ALA A 745 27.96 -9.46 18.02
N GLY A 746 27.43 -8.57 17.17
CA GLY A 746 26.49 -8.91 16.09
C GLY A 746 25.07 -9.20 16.58
N GLU A 747 24.75 -8.91 17.83
CA GLU A 747 23.45 -9.18 18.44
C GLU A 747 22.40 -8.16 17.99
N SER A 748 22.72 -6.87 18.08
CA SER A 748 21.82 -5.77 17.71
C SER A 748 22.39 -4.96 16.57
N PHE A 749 21.54 -4.56 15.62
CA PHE A 749 21.92 -3.77 14.43
C PHE A 749 23.09 -4.34 13.60
N PRO A 750 23.05 -5.64 13.20
CA PRO A 750 24.07 -6.21 12.35
C PRO A 750 24.11 -5.48 11.00
N TYR A 751 25.32 -5.29 10.48
CA TYR A 751 25.61 -4.58 9.22
C TYR A 751 25.29 -3.09 9.22
N TYR A 752 24.88 -2.50 10.34
CA TYR A 752 24.80 -1.04 10.47
C TYR A 752 26.15 -0.45 10.82
N HIS A 753 26.36 0.78 10.36
CA HIS A 753 27.53 1.59 10.62
C HIS A 753 27.15 2.82 11.45
N GLU A 754 28.00 3.14 12.41
CA GLU A 754 27.99 4.39 13.17
C GLU A 754 29.32 5.10 12.96
N MET A 755 29.29 6.39 12.64
CA MET A 755 30.50 7.21 12.60
C MET A 755 31.07 7.39 14.02
N ALA A 756 32.39 7.54 14.13
CA ALA A 756 33.04 7.75 15.42
C ALA A 756 32.42 8.95 16.17
N ILE A 757 32.15 8.77 17.47
CA ILE A 757 31.55 9.79 18.32
C ILE A 757 32.66 10.63 18.96
N ASP A 758 32.68 11.91 18.62
CA ASP A 758 33.63 12.92 19.10
C ASP A 758 32.97 14.00 19.98
N PHE A 759 31.71 13.78 20.35
CA PHE A 759 30.90 14.67 21.19
C PHE A 759 30.56 14.02 22.55
N PRO A 760 30.32 14.82 23.61
CA PRO A 760 30.06 14.30 24.94
C PRO A 760 28.72 13.53 25.03
N PRO A 761 28.52 12.68 26.05
CA PRO A 761 27.25 12.00 26.33
C PRO A 761 26.05 12.94 26.30
N THR A 762 25.00 12.56 25.58
CA THR A 762 23.83 13.41 25.29
C THR A 762 22.74 13.34 26.35
N TYR A 763 22.87 12.42 27.31
CA TYR A 763 22.00 12.21 28.46
C TYR A 763 22.86 12.05 29.71
N LYS A 764 22.44 12.38 30.94
CA LYS A 764 21.21 13.07 31.36
C LYS A 764 21.57 14.43 31.94
N PHE A 765 20.92 15.50 31.49
CA PHE A 765 21.17 16.86 31.97
C PHE A 765 20.08 17.35 32.93
N ASP A 766 20.43 18.26 33.82
CA ASP A 766 19.43 19.07 34.52
C ASP A 766 18.81 20.06 33.50
N PRO A 767 17.47 20.03 33.29
CA PRO A 767 16.85 20.83 32.24
C PRO A 767 17.16 22.32 32.37
N GLY A 768 17.49 22.97 31.25
CA GLY A 768 17.88 24.38 31.18
C GLY A 768 19.36 24.65 31.49
N THR A 769 20.16 23.61 31.73
CA THR A 769 21.59 23.75 32.10
C THR A 769 22.48 22.84 31.25
N LYS A 770 23.80 23.08 31.28
CA LYS A 770 24.83 22.16 30.77
C LYS A 770 25.35 21.17 31.82
N THR A 771 24.72 21.14 33.00
CA THR A 771 25.13 20.29 34.11
C THR A 771 24.47 18.93 33.99
N TYR A 772 25.25 17.86 34.09
CA TYR A 772 24.71 16.49 34.15
C TYR A 772 24.01 16.23 35.48
N ASP A 773 22.92 15.45 35.42
CA ASP A 773 21.94 15.13 36.47
C ASP A 773 22.49 15.24 37.90
N THR A 774 21.97 16.21 38.65
CA THR A 774 22.27 16.44 40.06
C THR A 774 21.12 16.01 40.99
N SER A 775 20.07 15.40 40.43
CA SER A 775 18.96 14.86 41.23
C SER A 775 19.42 13.71 42.13
N GLU A 776 18.60 13.33 43.11
CA GLU A 776 18.85 12.18 43.99
C GLU A 776 19.16 10.88 43.24
N LYS A 777 18.67 10.75 41.99
CA LYS A 777 18.90 9.56 41.16
C LYS A 777 20.30 9.51 40.54
N MET A 778 21.02 10.65 40.49
CA MET A 778 22.39 10.79 39.97
C MET A 778 22.64 9.89 38.76
N ARG A 779 21.85 10.03 37.70
CA ARG A 779 21.96 9.17 36.52
C ARG A 779 23.34 9.33 35.89
N ILE A 780 23.94 8.19 35.51
CA ILE A 780 25.23 8.17 34.82
C ILE A 780 25.03 8.75 33.41
N PRO A 781 25.87 9.70 32.98
CA PRO A 781 25.83 10.20 31.61
C PRO A 781 25.99 9.08 30.57
N ALA A 782 25.24 9.13 29.49
CA ALA A 782 25.27 8.16 28.41
C ALA A 782 24.93 8.78 27.06
N TRP A 783 25.36 8.13 25.98
CA TRP A 783 24.90 8.43 24.63
C TRP A 783 23.69 7.57 24.29
N THR A 784 22.53 8.04 24.71
CA THR A 784 21.24 7.39 24.44
C THR A 784 20.77 7.66 23.00
N ASP A 785 21.09 8.83 22.47
CA ASP A 785 20.63 9.34 21.18
C ASP A 785 21.64 9.00 20.07
N ARG A 786 21.21 8.23 19.07
CA ARG A 786 22.11 7.54 18.12
C ARG A 786 21.60 7.64 16.68
N ILE A 787 22.49 7.62 15.70
CA ILE A 787 22.15 7.59 14.27
C ILE A 787 23.02 6.56 13.57
N LEU A 788 22.38 5.47 13.13
CA LEU A 788 23.00 4.37 12.41
C LEU A 788 22.60 4.39 10.93
N SER A 789 23.47 3.86 10.07
CA SER A 789 23.19 3.76 8.64
C SER A 789 23.57 2.39 8.06
N ARG A 790 22.89 1.96 7.00
CA ARG A 790 23.20 0.74 6.24
C ARG A 790 23.01 0.99 4.75
N GLY A 791 23.92 0.47 3.94
CA GLY A 791 23.83 0.49 2.48
C GLY A 791 24.97 1.26 1.84
N GLU A 792 25.57 0.68 0.79
CA GLU A 792 26.76 1.23 0.12
C GLU A 792 26.49 2.57 -0.58
N VAL A 793 25.22 2.87 -0.85
CA VAL A 793 24.81 4.15 -1.45
C VAL A 793 24.93 5.31 -0.48
N LEU A 794 25.00 5.07 0.84
CA LEU A 794 25.12 6.10 1.87
C LEU A 794 26.57 6.28 2.32
N LYS A 795 27.10 7.50 2.18
CA LYS A 795 28.35 7.92 2.78
C LYS A 795 28.08 8.99 3.83
N GLN A 796 28.24 8.65 5.10
CA GLN A 796 28.13 9.63 6.19
C GLN A 796 29.28 10.65 6.12
N LEU A 797 28.95 11.93 6.23
CA LEU A 797 29.88 13.07 6.12
C LEU A 797 30.20 13.70 7.47
N SER A 798 29.19 13.80 8.35
CA SER A 798 29.35 14.37 9.69
C SER A 798 28.49 13.63 10.69
N TYR A 799 28.90 13.71 11.96
CA TYR A 799 28.15 13.22 13.10
C TYR A 799 28.42 14.12 14.30
N GLY A 800 27.39 14.60 14.99
CA GLY A 800 27.56 15.58 16.06
C GLY A 800 26.30 15.80 16.89
N CYS A 801 26.40 16.67 17.90
CA CYS A 801 25.27 17.10 18.72
C CYS A 801 25.20 18.63 18.83
N ALA A 802 24.02 19.17 19.16
CA ALA A 802 23.83 20.60 19.42
C ALA A 802 23.77 20.85 20.93
N GLU A 803 24.92 21.11 21.55
CA GLU A 803 25.09 21.23 23.01
C GLU A 803 24.35 22.42 23.63
N ASP A 804 24.06 23.45 22.83
CA ASP A 804 23.47 24.72 23.25
C ASP A 804 21.93 24.70 23.29
N ILE A 805 21.31 23.60 22.89
CA ILE A 805 19.86 23.38 23.06
C ILE A 805 19.61 22.74 24.44
N LEU A 806 19.14 23.54 25.39
CA LEU A 806 19.16 23.19 26.82
C LEU A 806 17.79 22.79 27.39
N PHE A 807 16.69 22.95 26.65
CA PHE A 807 15.36 22.77 27.24
C PHE A 807 15.04 21.31 27.59
N SER A 808 15.68 20.33 26.95
CA SER A 808 15.55 18.91 27.27
C SER A 808 16.66 18.46 28.24
N ASP A 809 16.42 17.36 28.96
CA ASP A 809 17.48 16.61 29.66
C ASP A 809 18.34 15.76 28.69
N HIS A 810 18.02 15.80 27.39
CA HIS A 810 18.83 15.28 26.30
C HIS A 810 19.47 16.42 25.47
N ARG A 811 20.43 16.05 24.59
CA ARG A 811 20.95 16.91 23.52
C ARG A 811 20.61 16.34 22.15
N PRO A 812 20.13 17.17 21.20
CA PRO A 812 19.82 16.72 19.86
C PRO A 812 21.09 16.29 19.13
N VAL A 813 20.97 15.18 18.40
CA VAL A 813 22.05 14.58 17.60
C VAL A 813 21.72 14.75 16.12
N TYR A 814 22.75 14.92 15.29
CA TYR A 814 22.59 15.00 13.84
C TYR A 814 23.69 14.23 13.11
N ALA A 815 23.37 13.76 11.92
CA ALA A 815 24.28 13.21 10.95
C ALA A 815 23.96 13.77 9.56
N THR A 816 24.98 13.97 8.74
CA THR A 816 24.78 14.30 7.32
C THR A 816 25.32 13.18 6.44
N PHE A 817 24.68 12.94 5.32
CA PHE A 817 25.03 11.89 4.37
C PHE A 817 25.10 12.44 2.96
N ASN A 818 26.02 11.91 2.18
CA ASN A 818 25.97 11.95 0.73
C ASN A 818 25.42 10.60 0.26
N ALA A 819 24.31 10.62 -0.49
CA ALA A 819 23.69 9.43 -1.04
C ALA A 819 23.86 9.40 -2.57
N ARG A 820 24.54 8.37 -3.08
CA ARG A 820 24.67 8.13 -4.52
C ARG A 820 23.45 7.39 -5.03
N VAL A 821 22.55 8.12 -5.69
CA VAL A 821 21.25 7.62 -6.15
C VAL A 821 21.23 7.45 -7.66
N THR A 822 20.51 6.43 -8.11
CA THR A 822 20.26 6.20 -9.54
C THR A 822 19.02 6.98 -9.96
N VAL A 823 19.22 8.00 -10.79
CA VAL A 823 18.16 8.85 -11.32
C VAL A 823 17.80 8.39 -12.72
N VAL A 824 16.51 8.20 -12.95
CA VAL A 824 15.91 8.02 -14.28
C VAL A 824 15.66 9.39 -14.87
N ASP A 825 16.31 9.69 -15.99
CA ASP A 825 15.97 10.84 -16.83
C ASP A 825 14.69 10.48 -17.59
N GLU A 826 13.55 10.87 -17.01
CA GLU A 826 12.23 10.53 -17.58
C GLU A 826 12.04 11.18 -18.96
N GLN A 827 12.67 12.33 -19.24
CA GLN A 827 12.59 12.98 -20.56
C GLN A 827 13.38 12.19 -21.61
N LYS A 828 14.63 11.80 -21.32
CA LYS A 828 15.42 10.95 -22.24
C LYS A 828 14.81 9.58 -22.41
N LYS A 829 14.27 9.00 -21.34
CA LYS A 829 13.57 7.71 -21.40
C LYS A 829 12.33 7.80 -22.28
N GLU A 830 11.55 8.86 -22.16
CA GLU A 830 10.37 9.09 -23.01
C GLU A 830 10.81 9.34 -24.46
N ALA A 831 11.81 10.18 -24.71
CA ALA A 831 12.34 10.44 -26.06
C ALA A 831 12.86 9.16 -26.73
N LEU A 832 13.65 8.35 -26.03
CA LEU A 832 14.11 7.04 -26.52
C LEU A 832 12.96 6.07 -26.73
N SER A 833 11.94 6.12 -25.86
CA SER A 833 10.74 5.31 -26.02
C SER A 833 9.96 5.71 -27.27
N ILE A 834 9.83 7.02 -27.54
CA ILE A 834 9.18 7.58 -28.73
C ILE A 834 9.99 7.23 -29.98
N GLU A 835 11.29 7.47 -30.00
CA GLU A 835 12.17 7.14 -31.13
C GLU A 835 12.12 5.65 -31.45
N LEU A 836 12.22 4.80 -30.44
CA LEU A 836 12.12 3.35 -30.61
C LEU A 836 10.74 2.95 -31.14
N HIS A 837 9.68 3.57 -30.62
CA HIS A 837 8.32 3.36 -31.08
C HIS A 837 8.16 3.79 -32.56
N GLU A 838 8.66 4.96 -32.95
CA GLU A 838 8.61 5.47 -34.34
C GLU A 838 9.40 4.58 -35.30
N LYS A 839 10.65 4.24 -34.98
CA LYS A 839 11.48 3.33 -35.79
C LYS A 839 10.82 1.97 -35.99
N ILE A 840 10.18 1.44 -34.94
CA ILE A 840 9.45 0.18 -35.06
C ILE A 840 8.20 0.38 -35.92
N MET A 841 7.42 1.44 -35.69
CA MET A 841 6.21 1.72 -36.48
C MET A 841 6.51 1.93 -37.97
N GLU A 842 7.62 2.57 -38.31
CA GLU A 842 8.10 2.73 -39.69
C GLU A 842 8.45 1.37 -40.32
N LYS A 843 9.22 0.53 -39.61
CA LYS A 843 9.53 -0.84 -40.05
C LYS A 843 8.27 -1.70 -40.21
N LEU A 844 7.25 -1.47 -39.37
CA LEU A 844 5.97 -2.18 -39.43
C LEU A 844 5.03 -1.60 -40.49
N ALA A 845 5.24 -0.39 -41.00
CA ALA A 845 4.25 0.35 -41.81
C ALA A 845 3.84 -0.39 -43.08
N ASN A 846 4.78 -1.11 -43.70
CA ASN A 846 4.56 -1.82 -44.98
C ASN A 846 4.25 -3.32 -44.82
N LEU A 847 4.13 -3.80 -43.57
CA LEU A 847 3.86 -5.21 -43.28
C LEU A 847 2.36 -5.46 -43.12
N THR A 848 1.91 -6.64 -43.52
CA THR A 848 0.57 -7.15 -43.18
C THR A 848 0.45 -7.35 -41.66
N GLU A 849 -0.78 -7.38 -41.12
CA GLU A 849 -0.98 -7.55 -39.67
C GLU A 849 -0.38 -8.88 -39.15
N GLU A 850 -0.36 -9.91 -39.98
CA GLU A 850 0.25 -11.21 -39.68
C GLU A 850 1.78 -11.13 -39.61
N GLU A 851 2.40 -10.38 -40.52
CA GLU A 851 3.85 -10.10 -40.51
C GLU A 851 4.25 -9.18 -39.36
N LYS A 852 3.44 -8.17 -39.02
CA LYS A 852 3.68 -7.31 -37.84
C LYS A 852 3.68 -8.11 -36.56
N ASP A 853 2.72 -9.02 -36.39
CA ASP A 853 2.64 -9.90 -35.23
C ASP A 853 3.79 -10.90 -35.19
N ALA A 854 4.23 -11.43 -36.32
CA ALA A 854 5.43 -12.27 -36.40
C ALA A 854 6.68 -11.51 -35.94
N VAL A 855 6.92 -10.30 -36.47
CA VAL A 855 8.07 -9.44 -36.10
C VAL A 855 8.06 -9.07 -34.62
N LEU A 856 6.90 -8.74 -34.04
CA LEU A 856 6.79 -8.36 -32.64
C LEU A 856 6.78 -9.58 -31.67
N SER A 857 6.55 -10.78 -32.18
CA SER A 857 6.54 -12.03 -31.39
C SER A 857 7.85 -12.83 -31.48
N GLU A 858 8.56 -12.74 -32.60
CA GLU A 858 9.90 -13.27 -32.74
C GLU A 858 10.87 -12.42 -31.89
N ARG A 859 11.62 -13.06 -31.00
CA ARG A 859 12.66 -12.42 -30.18
C ARG A 859 13.89 -12.03 -31.01
N ILE A 860 13.70 -11.59 -32.26
CA ILE A 860 14.77 -11.15 -33.14
C ILE A 860 15.01 -9.67 -32.83
N LEU A 861 16.21 -9.41 -32.30
CA LEU A 861 16.72 -8.07 -32.06
C LEU A 861 16.96 -7.41 -33.43
N LEU A 862 16.03 -6.59 -33.89
CA LEU A 862 16.11 -5.87 -35.18
C LEU A 862 17.09 -4.68 -35.16
N PHE A 863 17.93 -4.59 -34.12
CA PHE A 863 18.86 -3.48 -33.91
C PHE A 863 20.34 -3.91 -33.86
N ASP A 864 20.67 -5.20 -34.02
CA ASP A 864 22.06 -5.64 -34.25
C ASP A 864 22.47 -5.44 -35.73
N GLY A 865 22.33 -4.21 -36.23
CA GLY A 865 22.50 -3.88 -37.65
C GLY A 865 23.21 -2.56 -37.94
N GLU A 866 23.77 -1.87 -36.94
CA GLU A 866 24.62 -0.70 -37.18
C GLU A 866 25.95 -0.82 -36.42
N GLU A 867 27.00 -1.05 -37.20
CA GLU A 867 28.43 -0.77 -36.95
C GLU A 867 29.04 -1.30 -35.63
N ARG A 868 29.38 -2.59 -35.61
CA ARG A 868 30.66 -3.00 -34.99
C ARG A 868 31.73 -2.89 -36.06
N SER A 869 32.54 -1.84 -35.95
CA SER A 869 33.72 -1.60 -36.76
C SER A 869 34.62 -2.83 -36.84
N ASP A 870 35.04 -3.12 -38.07
CA ASP A 870 36.00 -4.16 -38.43
C ASP A 870 37.29 -4.05 -37.62
N SER A 871 37.45 -4.93 -36.64
CA SER A 871 38.76 -5.31 -36.12
C SER A 871 38.62 -6.61 -35.34
N ASN A 872 38.71 -7.75 -36.03
CA ASN A 872 39.14 -9.05 -35.47
C ASN A 872 39.26 -10.09 -36.60
N LEU A 873 40.24 -9.89 -37.48
CA LEU A 873 40.81 -11.00 -38.26
C LEU A 873 41.98 -11.58 -37.46
N LEU A 874 41.89 -12.85 -37.08
CA LEU A 874 43.04 -13.64 -36.61
C LEU A 874 43.78 -14.25 -37.82
N PRO A 875 45.09 -14.53 -37.71
CA PRO A 875 45.99 -14.66 -38.87
C PRO A 875 45.89 -15.95 -39.71
N ASN A 876 44.89 -16.81 -39.50
CA ASN A 876 44.92 -18.19 -40.03
C ASN A 876 43.66 -18.64 -40.80
N GLY A 877 42.88 -17.73 -41.38
CA GLY A 877 41.95 -18.07 -42.48
C GLY A 877 40.84 -19.12 -42.22
N GLU A 878 40.54 -19.50 -40.98
CA GLU A 878 39.44 -20.43 -40.66
C GLU A 878 38.22 -19.71 -40.08
N SER A 879 37.04 -20.01 -40.64
CA SER A 879 35.74 -19.51 -40.20
C SER A 879 35.20 -20.27 -38.99
N LEU A 880 34.73 -19.57 -37.96
CA LEU A 880 33.99 -20.16 -36.84
C LEU A 880 32.61 -20.71 -37.29
N PRO A 881 32.09 -21.80 -36.68
CA PRO A 881 30.83 -22.41 -37.09
C PRO A 881 29.63 -21.51 -36.78
N SER A 882 28.61 -21.59 -37.64
CA SER A 882 27.37 -20.81 -37.53
C SER A 882 26.54 -21.19 -36.30
N VAL A 883 25.79 -20.21 -35.79
CA VAL A 883 24.97 -20.21 -34.56
C VAL A 883 23.79 -21.22 -34.58
N ALA A 884 23.74 -22.13 -35.57
CA ALA A 884 22.65 -23.09 -35.72
C ALA A 884 22.71 -24.29 -34.76
N ASP A 885 23.87 -24.62 -34.18
CA ASP A 885 24.04 -25.83 -33.36
C ASP A 885 23.85 -25.66 -31.84
N SER A 886 23.55 -24.44 -31.36
CA SER A 886 23.38 -24.17 -29.93
C SER A 886 21.98 -24.49 -29.36
N LYS A 887 21.03 -24.96 -30.20
CA LYS A 887 19.68 -25.34 -29.75
C LYS A 887 19.65 -26.75 -29.16
N ARG A 888 20.37 -26.97 -28.05
CA ARG A 888 20.13 -28.05 -27.07
C ARG A 888 20.98 -27.81 -25.81
N GLY A 889 20.66 -26.76 -25.06
CA GLY A 889 21.33 -26.45 -23.79
C GLY A 889 20.38 -25.77 -22.83
N LYS A 890 20.26 -26.31 -21.62
CA LYS A 890 19.40 -25.88 -20.51
C LYS A 890 19.47 -24.37 -20.27
N LEU A 891 18.33 -23.74 -19.97
CA LEU A 891 18.30 -22.43 -19.33
C LEU A 891 19.30 -22.44 -18.16
N LEU A 892 20.23 -21.48 -18.16
CA LEU A 892 21.08 -21.27 -17.00
C LEU A 892 20.18 -20.91 -15.79
N PRO A 893 20.40 -21.52 -14.61
CA PRO A 893 19.69 -21.14 -13.41
C PRO A 893 19.99 -19.68 -13.03
N PRO A 894 19.15 -19.04 -12.22
CA PRO A 894 19.40 -17.69 -11.73
C PRO A 894 20.76 -17.60 -11.00
N PRO A 895 21.36 -16.39 -10.94
CA PRO A 895 22.60 -16.14 -10.21
C PRO A 895 22.49 -16.65 -8.77
N SER A 896 23.60 -17.16 -8.23
CA SER A 896 23.60 -17.60 -6.83
C SER A 896 23.42 -16.42 -5.89
N SER A 897 22.71 -16.64 -4.79
CA SER A 897 22.66 -15.75 -3.63
C SER A 897 23.42 -16.35 -2.46
N ASP A 898 23.64 -15.56 -1.40
CA ASP A 898 24.24 -16.02 -0.14
C ASP A 898 23.43 -17.15 0.53
N THR A 899 22.13 -17.24 0.22
CA THR A 899 21.19 -18.25 0.74
C THR A 899 20.95 -19.42 -0.21
N ARG A 900 21.29 -19.30 -1.49
CA ARG A 900 21.08 -20.33 -2.51
C ARG A 900 22.21 -20.30 -3.52
N LYS A 901 23.22 -21.12 -3.25
CA LYS A 901 24.29 -21.44 -4.19
C LYS A 901 23.79 -22.53 -5.13
N TRP A 902 23.55 -22.21 -6.40
CA TRP A 902 22.99 -23.19 -7.36
C TRP A 902 23.88 -24.42 -7.55
N TRP A 903 25.18 -24.32 -7.20
CA TRP A 903 26.13 -25.43 -7.20
C TRP A 903 26.10 -26.32 -5.94
N ILE A 904 25.29 -26.00 -4.92
CA ILE A 904 25.19 -26.76 -3.65
C ILE A 904 23.91 -27.63 -3.58
N GLY A 905 23.09 -27.64 -4.64
CA GLY A 905 21.92 -28.52 -4.69
C GLY A 905 22.28 -30.01 -4.83
N ASN A 906 21.90 -30.82 -3.83
CA ASN A 906 21.97 -32.29 -3.73
C ASN A 906 23.30 -32.95 -3.35
N GLY A 907 24.26 -32.22 -2.75
CA GLY A 907 25.43 -32.85 -2.12
C GLY A 907 26.37 -33.63 -3.07
N LYS A 908 26.33 -33.35 -4.38
CA LYS A 908 27.30 -33.88 -5.33
C LYS A 908 28.40 -32.86 -5.59
N GLN A 909 29.65 -33.24 -5.35
CA GLN A 909 30.82 -32.42 -5.69
C GLN A 909 30.84 -32.13 -7.21
N VAL A 910 31.18 -30.89 -7.57
CA VAL A 910 31.38 -30.47 -8.97
C VAL A 910 32.56 -31.24 -9.54
N LYS A 911 32.32 -32.07 -10.55
CA LYS A 911 33.37 -32.77 -11.30
C LYS A 911 33.70 -31.96 -12.54
N VAL A 912 34.84 -31.27 -12.52
CA VAL A 912 35.43 -30.70 -13.74
C VAL A 912 36.17 -31.83 -14.45
N THR A 913 35.81 -32.10 -15.71
CA THR A 913 36.53 -33.08 -16.53
C THR A 913 37.63 -32.31 -17.26
N LEU A 914 38.88 -32.55 -16.88
CA LEU A 914 40.05 -31.95 -17.51
C LEU A 914 40.54 -32.89 -18.61
N ASP A 915 40.81 -32.36 -19.80
CA ASP A 915 41.33 -33.12 -20.94
C ASP A 915 42.85 -33.31 -20.84
N ILE A 916 43.29 -33.89 -19.72
CA ILE A 916 44.71 -34.09 -19.39
C ILE A 916 44.87 -35.47 -18.76
N ASP A 917 45.86 -36.23 -19.25
CA ASP A 917 46.19 -37.56 -18.73
C ASP A 917 46.71 -37.47 -17.27
N PRO A 918 45.92 -37.91 -16.27
CA PRO A 918 46.27 -37.77 -14.86
C PRO A 918 47.46 -38.66 -14.45
N ASN A 919 47.85 -39.63 -15.29
CA ASN A 919 49.03 -40.46 -15.08
C ASN A 919 50.31 -39.75 -15.51
N LYS A 920 50.21 -38.78 -16.43
CA LYS A 920 51.37 -38.02 -16.96
C LYS A 920 51.53 -36.66 -16.29
N TYR A 921 50.44 -36.05 -15.83
CA TYR A 921 50.46 -34.69 -15.29
C TYR A 921 49.79 -34.61 -13.92
N MET A 922 50.23 -33.66 -13.11
CA MET A 922 49.60 -33.28 -11.84
C MET A 922 49.39 -31.76 -11.80
N ILE A 923 48.44 -31.32 -10.96
CA ILE A 923 48.29 -29.89 -10.65
C ILE A 923 49.59 -29.42 -9.99
N ASN A 924 50.11 -28.29 -10.46
CA ASN A 924 51.35 -27.75 -9.95
C ASN A 924 51.21 -27.37 -8.46
N PRO A 925 51.92 -28.04 -7.53
CA PRO A 925 51.78 -27.79 -6.10
C PRO A 925 52.32 -26.42 -5.67
N LYS A 926 53.10 -25.75 -6.54
CA LYS A 926 53.56 -24.37 -6.32
C LYS A 926 52.50 -23.32 -6.60
N ARG A 927 51.33 -23.69 -7.12
CA ARG A 927 50.23 -22.76 -7.41
C ARG A 927 49.32 -22.62 -6.19
N ASN A 928 48.84 -21.39 -5.95
CA ASN A 928 47.87 -21.15 -4.88
C ASN A 928 46.58 -21.96 -5.14
N PRO A 929 46.07 -22.71 -4.14
CA PRO A 929 44.85 -23.50 -4.29
C PRO A 929 43.58 -22.65 -4.50
N ASN A 930 43.61 -21.35 -4.21
CA ASN A 930 42.51 -20.44 -4.51
C ASN A 930 42.76 -19.72 -5.87
N PRO A 931 41.99 -20.05 -6.93
CA PRO A 931 42.20 -19.48 -8.26
C PRO A 931 41.70 -18.03 -8.42
N PHE A 932 41.11 -17.44 -7.38
CA PHE A 932 40.56 -16.08 -7.38
C PHE A 932 41.43 -15.05 -6.65
N ILE A 933 42.63 -15.45 -6.21
CA ILE A 933 43.62 -14.53 -5.65
C ILE A 933 44.45 -14.01 -6.83
N GLU A 934 44.51 -12.69 -6.99
CA GLU A 934 45.38 -12.05 -7.98
C GLU A 934 46.83 -12.45 -7.70
N MET A 935 47.49 -13.04 -8.69
CA MET A 935 48.90 -13.39 -8.62
C MET A 935 49.74 -12.26 -9.24
N ASP A 936 50.91 -12.04 -8.66
CA ASP A 936 52.00 -11.24 -9.20
C ASP A 936 52.51 -11.79 -10.55
N GLU A 937 53.24 -10.96 -11.32
CA GLU A 937 53.70 -11.30 -12.68
C GLU A 937 54.54 -12.60 -12.74
N GLU A 938 55.27 -12.93 -11.67
CA GLU A 938 55.99 -14.21 -11.55
C GLU A 938 55.06 -15.41 -11.34
N GLY A 939 53.93 -15.23 -10.64
CA GLY A 939 52.92 -16.27 -10.39
C GLY A 939 52.05 -16.58 -11.61
N ALA A 940 51.81 -15.61 -12.49
CA ALA A 940 51.05 -15.78 -13.73
C ALA A 940 51.73 -16.73 -14.74
N ASN A 941 53.06 -16.81 -14.72
CA ASN A 941 53.86 -17.67 -15.60
C ASN A 941 54.02 -19.12 -15.10
N ILE A 942 53.43 -19.46 -13.95
CA ILE A 942 53.50 -20.82 -13.40
C ILE A 942 52.44 -21.72 -14.08
N PRO A 943 52.84 -22.77 -14.82
CA PRO A 943 51.89 -23.63 -15.52
C PRO A 943 50.98 -24.35 -14.52
N PHE A 944 49.68 -24.43 -14.87
CA PHE A 944 48.65 -25.05 -14.02
C PHE A 944 48.90 -26.55 -13.82
N PHE A 945 49.42 -27.23 -14.85
CA PHE A 945 49.78 -28.63 -14.83
C PHE A 945 51.27 -28.81 -15.08
N ILE A 946 51.91 -29.70 -14.34
CA ILE A 946 53.31 -30.11 -14.55
C ILE A 946 53.38 -31.62 -14.76
N PRO A 947 54.39 -32.14 -15.48
CA PRO A 947 54.61 -33.57 -15.59
C PRO A 947 54.80 -34.20 -14.20
N ARG A 948 54.24 -35.39 -13.97
CA ARG A 948 54.59 -36.19 -12.81
C ARG A 948 56.04 -36.67 -12.99
N THR A 949 56.98 -36.10 -12.26
CA THR A 949 58.32 -36.69 -12.12
C THR A 949 58.20 -38.00 -11.34
N LYS A 950 58.89 -39.05 -11.80
CA LYS A 950 58.84 -40.41 -11.24
C LYS A 950 59.21 -40.46 -9.76
#